data_AF-A0A1V5MXT8-F1
#
_entry.id   AF-A0A1V5MXT8-F1
#
_cell.length_a   1.000
_cell.length_b   1.000
_cell.length_c   1.000
_cell.angle_alpha   90.00
_cell.angle_beta   90.00
_cell.angle_gamma   90.00
#
_symmetry.space_group_name_H-M   'P 1'
#
loop_
_entity.id
_entity.type
_entity.pdbx_description
1 polymer ?
#
loop_
_entity_poly.entity_id
_entity_poly.type
_entity_poly.pdbx_seq_one_letter_code
_entity_poly.pdbx_strand_id
1 'polypeptide(L)'
;MIGDTWYPSWAADGKLYSPWTDGFLNGVTSASWSGAKATTGHAAILGEDPLHLTFTDAGIYQGSAAPYSGRYPCANLVYNGVWYYGTYCLNDSDGDPCAGLNWDILGPFVGFRYSRDYGKTWTDTPHTPERPLFGEPARVNGPVKMGVPHIVDFGKNMQYSPDGKAYLVGHGATDPDVKSRPANLSWVTGDQIYMARVLPSPQNINDVSRYEFFAGHDGQGKAVWTQDFSQIKPLVNWNNHCGGVTITYNPGLKKYLMVINDGGDTVSKMNTYILESDLITGPWKLAVYMQNFGEQAYFANIPSKFISADGRTAWLCYSANFTNIVFPKLPKLAFNPPAGHPVGEAAPMVWQEIQLLPLAETVKSLRLVLPPQPSLAVQNIAGIVVRQIESRCEAKVVREGDAPLTVELSIEPGIGEEGFQIADGPQGTIRIIGNDMRGVLYGAGKFLHTSSYGSRGFTPSTWRGVSVPKMPVRGMYLATHMQNFYHVAPIEEVTQYIEDLSLWGVNSFLVWFDLEVYNGINDPEAQKHLDRLRALLKIAKDLGLNASLGCIANGGYKNSPVELRAEDSTVDRPHYHTANGPRIYIMGPELCPSKPGVPEMEMGYCQEKFDAFQSVGLDYWFIAPYDNGGCTCPKCAPWGSNGYLRMAEPIARAYKKAFPQGKVILSTWYFDRWGIGEWDGITARFKAEKPDWVDYIMCDNFEEYPRYPLDHGVPGGLPLLNFPDISMYGQDPWGGYGANPHPGRLQQRWDQTKEKLSGGFPYSEGIYEDINKVICARLWWDPDRPAIEAVKDYAAFEFSPEAADDMAEIVKIFEKNHLRSQIDASAVTAYQLLEQAEKKLTPQARSGWRWRLFRVRATLDQELYRNTLNQGRQEVFQKAYEELLAITRAENAWPMLRPVLIQAVGPAQGQP
;
A
#
# COMPACT_ATOMS: atom_id res chain seq x y z
N MET A 1 13.40 33.80 1.99
CA MET A 1 13.29 33.78 3.46
C MET A 1 13.94 32.50 3.92
N ILE A 2 14.74 32.51 4.99
CA ILE A 2 15.27 31.31 5.63
C ILE A 2 15.04 31.48 7.13
N GLY A 3 14.59 30.45 7.84
CA GLY A 3 14.32 30.49 9.28
C GLY A 3 13.27 29.48 9.70
N ASP A 4 13.53 28.77 10.80
CA ASP A 4 12.64 27.82 11.44
C ASP A 4 11.79 28.50 12.55
N THR A 5 10.96 27.71 13.23
CA THR A 5 10.20 28.09 14.45
C THR A 5 9.14 29.19 14.28
N TRP A 6 8.48 29.23 13.12
CA TRP A 6 7.34 30.14 12.87
C TRP A 6 6.07 29.72 13.62
N TYR A 7 5.74 30.44 14.68
CA TYR A 7 4.49 30.30 15.44
C TYR A 7 3.68 31.60 15.40
N PRO A 8 2.83 31.84 14.40
CA PRO A 8 2.08 33.09 14.28
C PRO A 8 1.04 33.24 15.39
N SER A 9 0.93 34.44 15.98
CA SER A 9 -0.14 34.80 16.92
C SER A 9 -0.95 35.96 16.36
N TRP A 10 -2.29 35.82 16.32
CA TRP A 10 -3.20 36.79 15.71
C TRP A 10 -3.58 37.89 16.69
N ALA A 11 -3.05 39.09 16.46
CA ALA A 11 -3.22 40.23 17.35
C ALA A 11 -4.50 41.04 17.09
N ALA A 12 -4.85 41.90 18.05
CA ALA A 12 -6.02 42.79 17.96
C ALA A 12 -5.96 43.76 16.77
N ASP A 13 -4.76 44.18 16.34
CA ASP A 13 -4.52 45.05 15.18
C ASP A 13 -4.68 44.34 13.82
N GLY A 14 -5.00 43.03 13.83
CA GLY A 14 -5.24 42.23 12.63
C GLY A 14 -3.98 41.60 12.03
N LYS A 15 -2.79 41.95 12.53
CA LYS A 15 -1.52 41.35 12.10
C LYS A 15 -1.27 40.02 12.80
N LEU A 16 -0.41 39.22 12.19
CA LEU A 16 0.21 38.07 12.85
C LEU A 16 1.59 38.50 13.35
N TYR A 17 2.00 38.02 14.51
CA TYR A 17 3.34 38.25 15.05
C TYR A 17 3.98 36.92 15.37
N SER A 18 5.26 36.75 15.07
CA SER A 18 5.92 35.47 15.25
C SER A 18 7.41 35.62 15.55
N PRO A 19 7.96 34.84 16.50
CA PRO A 19 9.39 34.64 16.58
C PRO A 19 9.84 33.66 15.49
N TRP A 20 11.14 33.62 15.23
CA TRP A 20 11.78 32.67 14.30
C TRP A 20 13.27 32.52 14.69
N THR A 21 13.96 31.50 14.19
CA THR A 21 15.43 31.44 14.32
C THR A 21 16.08 30.66 13.17
N ASP A 22 17.41 30.53 13.18
CA ASP A 22 18.21 29.79 12.19
C ASP A 22 17.95 30.21 10.75
N GLY A 23 18.15 31.50 10.48
CA GLY A 23 17.71 32.08 9.23
C GLY A 23 18.04 33.54 9.01
N PHE A 24 17.48 34.09 7.93
CA PHE A 24 17.61 35.47 7.51
C PHE A 24 16.26 36.04 7.02
N LEU A 25 15.93 37.24 7.50
CA LEU A 25 14.74 38.00 7.14
C LEU A 25 15.04 39.50 7.11
N ASN A 26 14.73 40.18 6.00
CA ASN A 26 14.82 41.64 5.86
C ASN A 26 16.14 42.28 6.37
N GLY A 27 17.28 41.65 6.12
CA GLY A 27 18.59 42.16 6.57
C GLY A 27 19.03 41.68 7.95
N VAL A 28 18.19 40.91 8.66
CA VAL A 28 18.43 40.42 10.02
C VAL A 28 18.71 38.92 9.99
N THR A 29 19.75 38.47 10.69
CA THR A 29 20.12 37.05 10.82
C THR A 29 19.95 36.59 12.26
N SER A 30 19.32 35.43 12.46
CA SER A 30 19.21 34.78 13.77
C SER A 30 19.90 33.41 13.74
N ALA A 31 20.60 33.09 14.82
CA ALA A 31 21.31 31.84 15.01
C ALA A 31 21.07 31.33 16.43
N SER A 32 20.46 30.16 16.55
CA SER A 32 20.11 29.51 17.83
C SER A 32 21.30 28.81 18.49
N TRP A 33 22.32 28.45 17.70
CA TRP A 33 23.39 27.50 18.04
C TRP A 33 24.68 28.13 18.60
N SER A 34 24.70 29.45 18.80
CA SER A 34 25.89 30.18 19.24
C SER A 34 26.05 30.26 20.78
N GLY A 35 25.51 29.28 21.52
CA GLY A 35 25.69 29.13 22.97
C GLY A 35 25.31 30.39 23.76
N ALA A 36 26.28 30.98 24.46
CA ALA A 36 26.08 32.21 25.23
C ALA A 36 25.67 33.44 24.39
N LYS A 37 25.86 33.37 23.07
CA LYS A 37 25.49 34.40 22.10
C LYS A 37 24.33 33.95 21.19
N ALA A 38 23.55 32.95 21.59
CA ALA A 38 22.37 32.53 20.84
C ALA A 38 21.39 33.70 20.65
N THR A 39 20.72 33.72 19.51
CA THR A 39 19.76 34.77 19.14
C THR A 39 18.44 34.14 18.69
N THR A 40 17.36 34.87 18.94
CA THR A 40 16.03 34.56 18.41
C THR A 40 15.50 35.77 17.66
N GLY A 41 15.04 35.55 16.44
CA GLY A 41 14.38 36.54 15.59
C GLY A 41 12.93 36.77 15.99
N HIS A 42 12.39 37.90 15.55
CA HIS A 42 10.97 38.23 15.64
C HIS A 42 10.55 39.10 14.45
N ALA A 43 9.31 38.98 14.01
CA ALA A 43 8.75 39.79 12.93
C ALA A 43 7.21 39.90 13.03
N ALA A 44 6.67 40.96 12.41
CA ALA A 44 5.26 41.08 12.09
C ALA A 44 4.98 40.52 10.69
N ILE A 45 3.82 39.91 10.51
CA ILE A 45 3.37 39.27 9.28
C ILE A 45 2.02 39.87 8.88
N LEU A 46 1.96 40.44 7.67
CA LEU A 46 0.82 41.13 7.10
C LEU A 46 0.29 40.34 5.90
N GLY A 47 -1.02 40.37 5.72
CA GLY A 47 -1.71 39.70 4.62
C GLY A 47 -2.92 38.89 5.11
N GLU A 48 -3.85 38.67 4.20
CA GLU A 48 -5.04 37.81 4.40
C GLU A 48 -4.94 36.50 3.59
N ASP A 49 -4.00 36.43 2.65
CA ASP A 49 -3.70 35.25 1.84
C ASP A 49 -2.35 34.66 2.26
N PRO A 50 -2.28 33.41 2.76
CA PRO A 50 -1.04 32.77 3.19
C PRO A 50 -0.01 32.59 2.07
N LEU A 51 -0.42 32.65 0.80
CA LEU A 51 0.50 32.63 -0.35
C LEU A 51 1.09 34.01 -0.69
N HIS A 52 0.56 35.09 -0.11
CA HIS A 52 0.95 36.48 -0.39
C HIS A 52 1.16 37.29 0.90
N LEU A 53 2.07 36.82 1.75
CA LEU A 53 2.40 37.47 3.01
C LEU A 53 3.57 38.46 2.90
N THR A 54 3.47 39.56 3.64
CA THR A 54 4.54 40.57 3.79
C THR A 54 5.06 40.56 5.21
N PHE A 55 6.39 40.51 5.37
CA PHE A 55 7.04 40.50 6.67
C PHE A 55 7.64 41.88 6.95
N THR A 56 7.38 42.43 8.13
CA THR A 56 7.89 43.74 8.57
C THR A 56 8.46 43.65 9.98
N ASP A 57 9.14 44.73 10.40
CA ASP A 57 9.61 44.90 11.77
C ASP A 57 10.48 43.73 12.26
N ALA A 58 11.32 43.20 11.36
CA ALA A 58 12.24 42.12 11.67
C ALA A 58 13.31 42.61 12.66
N GLY A 59 13.53 41.86 13.73
CA GLY A 59 14.56 42.13 14.72
C GLY A 59 15.08 40.84 15.36
N ILE A 60 16.13 40.94 16.17
CA ILE A 60 16.69 39.82 16.94
C ILE A 60 16.85 40.21 18.40
N TYR A 61 16.84 39.19 19.26
CA TYR A 61 17.15 39.31 20.67
C TYR A 61 18.19 38.26 21.04
N GLN A 62 19.27 38.67 21.69
CA GLN A 62 20.32 37.76 22.16
C GLN A 62 19.97 37.20 23.55
N GLY A 63 20.01 35.89 23.72
CA GLY A 63 19.82 35.22 25.02
C GLY A 63 20.76 34.04 25.16
N SER A 64 21.48 33.96 26.28
CA SER A 64 22.41 32.85 26.53
C SER A 64 21.69 31.50 26.60
N ALA A 65 22.23 30.49 25.91
CA ALA A 65 21.82 29.08 26.04
C ALA A 65 22.47 28.37 27.23
N ALA A 66 23.56 28.91 27.80
CA ALA A 66 24.36 28.21 28.80
C ALA A 66 23.52 27.76 30.03
N PRO A 67 23.73 26.52 30.53
CA PRO A 67 24.79 25.56 30.20
C PRO A 67 24.50 24.69 28.97
N TYR A 68 23.40 24.93 28.25
CA TYR A 68 23.06 24.28 27.00
C TYR A 68 23.75 24.97 25.81
N SER A 69 23.64 24.36 24.62
CA SER A 69 24.35 24.81 23.42
C SER A 69 23.45 25.56 22.43
N GLY A 70 22.15 25.26 22.41
CA GLY A 70 21.15 25.93 21.56
C GLY A 70 20.05 26.62 22.36
N ARG A 71 19.51 27.73 21.85
CA ARG A 71 18.33 28.42 22.40
C ARG A 71 17.35 28.86 21.31
N TYR A 72 16.16 28.29 21.34
CA TYR A 72 15.13 28.44 20.30
C TYR A 72 13.89 29.17 20.86
N PRO A 73 13.17 29.95 20.03
CA PRO A 73 11.93 30.56 20.44
C PRO A 73 10.75 29.57 20.41
N CYS A 74 9.76 29.82 21.27
CA CYS A 74 8.53 29.04 21.37
C CYS A 74 7.44 29.87 22.08
N ALA A 75 6.30 29.26 22.41
CA ALA A 75 5.23 29.83 23.24
C ALA A 75 4.88 31.29 22.88
N ASN A 76 4.50 31.55 21.64
CA ASN A 76 4.25 32.90 21.15
C ASN A 76 2.80 33.36 21.37
N LEU A 77 2.60 34.57 21.90
CA LEU A 77 1.28 35.16 22.13
C LEU A 77 1.31 36.68 22.00
N VAL A 78 0.37 37.26 21.24
CA VAL A 78 0.02 38.69 21.34
C VAL A 78 -1.37 38.84 21.91
N TYR A 79 -1.45 39.48 23.08
CA TYR A 79 -2.71 39.68 23.78
C TYR A 79 -2.77 41.06 24.41
N ASN A 80 -3.86 41.80 24.12
CA ASN A 80 -4.14 43.14 24.64
C ASN A 80 -2.95 44.10 24.53
N GLY A 81 -2.32 44.11 23.34
CA GLY A 81 -1.21 45.00 23.02
C GLY A 81 0.15 44.61 23.60
N VAL A 82 0.25 43.44 24.24
CA VAL A 82 1.52 42.90 24.74
C VAL A 82 1.88 41.65 23.96
N TRP A 83 3.10 41.63 23.41
CA TRP A 83 3.66 40.49 22.70
C TRP A 83 4.60 39.73 23.62
N TYR A 84 4.27 38.47 23.92
CA TYR A 84 5.09 37.53 24.67
C TYR A 84 5.63 36.46 23.73
N TYR A 85 6.88 36.07 23.91
CA TYR A 85 7.33 34.77 23.41
C TYR A 85 8.37 34.17 24.35
N GLY A 86 8.34 32.85 24.47
CA GLY A 86 9.25 32.11 25.33
C GLY A 86 10.44 31.53 24.57
N THR A 87 11.36 30.92 25.30
CA THR A 87 12.48 30.19 24.71
C THR A 87 12.73 28.87 25.43
N TYR A 88 13.13 27.84 24.68
CA TYR A 88 13.63 26.58 25.22
C TYR A 88 15.09 26.38 24.81
N CYS A 89 15.78 25.47 25.50
CA CYS A 89 17.17 25.15 25.20
C CYS A 89 17.32 23.76 24.57
N LEU A 90 18.44 23.53 23.89
CA LEU A 90 18.82 22.25 23.31
C LEU A 90 20.28 21.97 23.59
N ASN A 91 20.62 20.69 23.71
CA ASN A 91 22.00 20.24 23.71
C ASN A 91 22.18 19.11 22.71
N ASP A 92 23.43 18.83 22.42
CA ASP A 92 23.85 17.75 21.54
C ASP A 92 24.72 16.79 22.37
N SER A 93 24.40 15.49 22.35
CA SER A 93 25.08 14.50 23.19
C SER A 93 26.49 14.15 22.69
N ASP A 94 26.75 14.29 21.39
CA ASP A 94 28.03 13.92 20.78
C ASP A 94 28.73 15.08 20.06
N GLY A 95 27.98 16.12 19.66
CA GLY A 95 28.52 17.29 18.94
C GLY A 95 29.17 16.94 17.60
N ASP A 96 28.97 15.72 17.09
CA ASP A 96 29.53 15.21 15.85
C ASP A 96 28.41 14.98 14.82
N PRO A 97 28.29 15.85 13.80
CA PRO A 97 27.29 15.65 12.75
C PRO A 97 27.49 14.36 11.93
N CYS A 98 28.59 13.60 12.12
CA CYS A 98 28.77 12.26 11.54
C CYS A 98 28.08 11.14 12.34
N ALA A 99 27.64 11.39 13.57
CA ALA A 99 26.96 10.42 14.42
C ALA A 99 25.47 10.23 14.08
N GLY A 100 24.89 11.16 13.31
CA GLY A 100 23.58 10.99 12.67
C GLY A 100 22.37 11.49 13.47
N LEU A 101 22.55 12.31 14.51
CA LEU A 101 21.48 12.94 15.29
C LEU A 101 21.60 14.48 15.25
N ASN A 102 20.52 15.20 15.58
CA ASN A 102 20.50 16.66 15.65
C ASN A 102 19.73 17.15 16.88
N TRP A 103 20.41 17.87 17.77
CA TRP A 103 19.81 18.41 19.00
C TRP A 103 19.00 17.35 19.77
N ASP A 104 19.66 16.23 20.04
CA ASP A 104 19.06 15.00 20.56
C ASP A 104 18.69 15.08 22.05
N ILE A 105 19.09 16.15 22.73
CA ILE A 105 18.75 16.42 24.14
C ILE A 105 17.90 17.69 24.24
N LEU A 106 16.64 17.53 24.63
CA LEU A 106 15.75 18.64 24.93
C LEU A 106 16.05 19.28 26.30
N GLY A 107 16.29 20.59 26.30
CA GLY A 107 16.47 21.41 27.49
C GLY A 107 15.17 22.09 27.96
N PRO A 108 15.27 22.91 29.01
CA PRO A 108 14.11 23.48 29.69
C PRO A 108 13.44 24.61 28.91
N PHE A 109 12.15 24.80 29.18
CA PHE A 109 11.46 26.04 28.91
C PHE A 109 11.89 27.13 29.89
N VAL A 110 12.64 28.13 29.41
CA VAL A 110 13.27 29.14 30.26
C VAL A 110 12.22 30.08 30.85
N GLY A 111 11.37 30.66 30.02
CA GLY A 111 10.42 31.70 30.39
C GLY A 111 10.16 32.66 29.24
N PHE A 112 9.32 33.67 29.47
CA PHE A 112 8.85 34.61 28.46
C PHE A 112 9.57 35.95 28.55
N ARG A 113 10.00 36.46 27.41
CA ARG A 113 10.20 37.90 27.26
C ARG A 113 8.95 38.54 26.69
N TYR A 114 8.80 39.84 26.91
CA TYR A 114 7.64 40.55 26.43
C TYR A 114 7.94 41.96 25.93
N SER A 115 7.10 42.42 25.01
CA SER A 115 7.14 43.74 24.40
C SER A 115 5.78 44.41 24.56
N ARG A 116 5.77 45.70 24.90
CA ARG A 116 4.54 46.51 25.00
C ARG A 116 4.29 47.39 23.77
N ASP A 117 5.13 47.28 22.76
CA ASP A 117 5.13 48.12 21.55
C ASP A 117 5.33 47.30 20.26
N TYR A 118 4.83 46.06 20.28
CA TYR A 118 4.84 45.13 19.14
C TYR A 118 6.24 44.81 18.58
N GLY A 119 7.25 44.74 19.45
CA GLY A 119 8.56 44.18 19.19
C GLY A 119 9.66 45.21 19.06
N LYS A 120 9.36 46.50 19.22
CA LYS A 120 10.36 47.58 19.13
C LYS A 120 11.26 47.59 20.37
N THR A 121 10.70 47.32 21.55
CA THR A 121 11.44 47.18 22.80
C THR A 121 11.02 45.93 23.57
N TRP A 122 11.99 45.29 24.21
CA TRP A 122 11.80 44.01 24.91
C TRP A 122 12.22 44.10 26.37
N THR A 123 11.39 43.54 27.24
CA THR A 123 11.75 43.19 28.62
C THR A 123 12.02 41.69 28.66
N ASP A 124 13.23 41.29 29.07
CA ASP A 124 13.60 39.88 29.13
C ASP A 124 12.87 39.11 30.25
N THR A 125 12.94 37.78 30.17
CA THR A 125 12.51 36.90 31.24
C THR A 125 13.43 37.05 32.47
N PRO A 126 12.89 36.97 33.71
CA PRO A 126 13.72 36.91 34.92
C PRO A 126 14.41 35.55 35.11
N HIS A 127 14.09 34.56 34.28
CA HIS A 127 14.57 33.18 34.37
C HIS A 127 15.83 32.94 33.55
N THR A 128 16.53 31.85 33.86
CA THR A 128 17.76 31.42 33.16
C THR A 128 17.65 29.94 32.82
N PRO A 129 18.43 29.39 31.86
CA PRO A 129 18.39 27.95 31.59
C PRO A 129 18.67 27.07 32.82
N GLU A 130 19.45 27.56 33.79
CA GLU A 130 19.74 26.87 35.07
C GLU A 130 18.62 27.02 36.11
N ARG A 131 17.78 28.05 35.96
CA ARG A 131 16.62 28.34 36.82
C ARG A 131 15.41 28.66 35.94
N PRO A 132 14.85 27.64 35.27
CA PRO A 132 13.76 27.81 34.31
C PRO A 132 12.41 27.94 35.00
N LEU A 133 11.41 28.45 34.28
CA LEU A 133 10.08 28.77 34.80
C LEU A 133 9.41 27.59 35.53
N PHE A 134 9.48 26.38 34.99
CA PHE A 134 8.82 25.19 35.58
C PHE A 134 9.73 24.35 36.49
N GLY A 135 10.98 24.76 36.70
CA GLY A 135 11.91 24.06 37.60
C GLY A 135 12.33 22.66 37.12
N GLU A 136 12.11 22.33 35.85
CA GLU A 136 12.65 21.14 35.18
C GLU A 136 13.71 21.54 34.15
N PRO A 137 14.65 20.65 33.76
CA PRO A 137 14.86 19.32 34.30
C PRO A 137 15.51 19.35 35.69
N ALA A 138 15.37 18.27 36.46
CA ALA A 138 15.98 18.14 37.80
C ALA A 138 17.53 18.17 37.77
N ARG A 139 18.13 17.87 36.61
CA ARG A 139 19.56 17.97 36.32
C ARG A 139 19.74 18.39 34.85
N VAL A 140 20.82 19.09 34.52
CA VAL A 140 21.16 19.43 33.13
C VAL A 140 21.16 18.16 32.26
N ASN A 141 20.62 18.25 31.05
CA ASN A 141 20.38 17.14 30.12
C ASN A 141 19.41 16.04 30.62
N GLY A 142 18.70 16.26 31.73
CA GLY A 142 17.61 15.38 32.15
C GLY A 142 16.34 15.60 31.32
N PRO A 143 15.38 14.64 31.35
CA PRO A 143 14.13 14.77 30.62
C PRO A 143 13.23 15.87 31.20
N VAL A 144 12.36 16.40 30.33
CA VAL A 144 11.38 17.45 30.63
C VAL A 144 9.97 17.00 30.24
N LYS A 145 8.94 17.57 30.89
CA LYS A 145 7.52 17.36 30.58
C LYS A 145 6.96 18.46 29.67
N MET A 146 7.32 19.71 29.90
CA MET A 146 6.89 20.86 29.09
C MET A 146 8.02 21.28 28.14
N GLY A 147 8.40 20.36 27.24
CA GLY A 147 9.35 20.58 26.17
C GLY A 147 8.72 21.32 24.98
N VAL A 148 9.51 22.20 24.35
CA VAL A 148 9.11 23.06 23.21
C VAL A 148 7.67 23.61 23.35
N PRO A 149 7.30 24.38 24.39
CA PRO A 149 5.89 24.72 24.58
C PRO A 149 5.32 25.66 23.52
N HIS A 150 4.07 25.47 23.15
CA HIS A 150 3.30 26.36 22.25
C HIS A 150 2.06 26.89 22.95
N ILE A 151 1.71 28.14 22.65
CA ILE A 151 0.44 28.71 23.10
C ILE A 151 -0.66 28.22 22.16
N VAL A 152 -1.77 27.76 22.73
CA VAL A 152 -2.95 27.35 21.96
C VAL A 152 -3.53 28.56 21.22
N ASP A 153 -3.73 28.43 19.91
CA ASP A 153 -4.29 29.48 19.08
C ASP A 153 -5.82 29.50 19.20
N PHE A 154 -6.31 30.54 19.88
CA PHE A 154 -7.74 30.78 20.13
C PHE A 154 -8.34 31.86 19.20
N GLY A 155 -7.75 32.11 18.04
CA GLY A 155 -8.21 33.18 17.17
C GLY A 155 -7.66 34.56 17.55
N LYS A 156 -8.18 35.57 16.86
CA LYS A 156 -7.79 36.97 17.03
C LYS A 156 -7.86 37.39 18.50
N ASN A 157 -6.74 37.84 19.06
CA ASN A 157 -6.61 38.33 20.43
C ASN A 157 -7.23 37.39 21.47
N MET A 158 -7.04 36.07 21.31
CA MET A 158 -7.60 35.02 22.17
C MET A 158 -9.13 35.01 22.29
N GLN A 159 -9.86 35.51 21.28
CA GLN A 159 -11.33 35.66 21.35
C GLN A 159 -12.11 34.36 21.66
N TYR A 160 -11.54 33.17 21.39
CA TYR A 160 -12.16 31.88 21.68
C TYR A 160 -11.55 31.16 22.91
N SER A 161 -10.74 31.84 23.72
CA SER A 161 -10.25 31.26 24.97
C SER A 161 -11.43 30.99 25.91
N PRO A 162 -11.58 29.77 26.45
CA PRO A 162 -12.77 29.38 27.20
C PRO A 162 -12.92 30.10 28.55
N ASP A 163 -11.81 30.56 29.13
CA ASP A 163 -11.76 31.18 30.46
C ASP A 163 -10.82 32.40 30.51
N GLY A 164 -10.39 32.90 29.34
CA GLY A 164 -9.47 34.03 29.21
C GLY A 164 -8.01 33.70 29.55
N LYS A 165 -7.69 32.45 29.89
CA LYS A 165 -6.30 32.02 30.13
C LYS A 165 -5.61 31.65 28.82
N ALA A 166 -4.30 31.87 28.79
CA ALA A 166 -3.42 31.33 27.76
C ALA A 166 -3.08 29.88 28.15
N TYR A 167 -3.30 28.96 27.22
CA TYR A 167 -2.99 27.55 27.39
C TYR A 167 -1.67 27.25 26.68
N LEU A 168 -0.80 26.49 27.34
CA LEU A 168 0.47 26.01 26.81
C LEU A 168 0.36 24.51 26.61
N VAL A 169 0.86 24.01 25.49
CA VAL A 169 1.04 22.58 25.22
C VAL A 169 2.50 22.31 24.94
N GLY A 170 3.04 21.21 25.42
CA GLY A 170 4.43 20.84 25.16
C GLY A 170 4.58 19.33 25.18
N HIS A 171 5.55 18.82 24.45
CA HIS A 171 5.86 17.40 24.48
C HIS A 171 6.93 17.09 25.53
N GLY A 172 6.93 15.86 26.00
CA GLY A 172 7.80 15.42 27.08
C GLY A 172 8.02 13.92 27.10
N ALA A 173 8.82 13.46 28.06
CA ALA A 173 9.03 12.05 28.36
C ALA A 173 9.08 11.84 29.88
N THR A 174 8.78 10.62 30.33
CA THR A 174 8.92 10.20 31.74
C THR A 174 10.34 9.73 32.07
N ASP A 175 10.73 9.81 33.36
CA ASP A 175 11.98 9.22 33.89
C ASP A 175 11.65 8.22 35.01
N PRO A 176 12.05 6.93 34.92
CA PRO A 176 12.65 6.28 33.76
C PRO A 176 11.63 6.02 32.64
N ASP A 177 12.10 5.99 31.39
CA ASP A 177 11.34 5.47 30.25
C ASP A 177 11.64 3.98 30.06
N VAL A 178 10.58 3.17 29.98
CA VAL A 178 10.64 1.72 29.82
C VAL A 178 10.94 1.26 28.38
N LYS A 179 10.80 2.15 27.38
CA LYS A 179 11.01 1.86 25.96
C LYS A 179 11.72 2.99 25.21
N SER A 180 12.76 3.54 25.84
CA SER A 180 13.50 4.67 25.28
C SER A 180 14.15 4.38 23.91
N ARG A 181 14.07 5.35 22.99
CA ARG A 181 14.79 5.35 21.70
C ARG A 181 15.98 6.34 21.69
N PRO A 182 16.93 6.22 20.75
CA PRO A 182 17.90 7.30 20.49
C PRO A 182 17.18 8.63 20.25
N ALA A 183 17.67 9.73 20.84
CA ALA A 183 16.99 11.02 20.84
C ALA A 183 15.52 10.93 21.30
N ASN A 184 15.21 10.14 22.35
CA ASN A 184 13.84 9.91 22.81
C ASN A 184 13.06 11.21 23.05
N LEU A 185 13.75 12.19 23.64
CA LEU A 185 13.22 13.50 23.95
C LEU A 185 14.13 14.59 23.38
N SER A 186 13.82 15.02 22.17
CA SER A 186 14.53 16.06 21.41
C SER A 186 13.58 17.24 21.10
N TRP A 187 14.03 18.17 20.25
CA TRP A 187 13.18 19.24 19.72
C TRP A 187 11.94 18.78 18.94
N VAL A 188 11.91 17.53 18.45
CA VAL A 188 10.83 17.01 17.58
C VAL A 188 10.39 15.56 17.93
N THR A 189 10.89 15.00 19.03
CA THR A 189 10.54 13.66 19.52
C THR A 189 10.14 13.71 20.99
N GLY A 190 9.20 12.87 21.39
CA GLY A 190 8.77 12.65 22.77
C GLY A 190 7.76 11.51 22.88
N ASP A 191 7.24 11.29 24.09
CA ASP A 191 6.30 10.20 24.39
C ASP A 191 4.92 10.69 24.85
N GLN A 192 4.89 11.90 25.40
CA GLN A 192 3.69 12.48 26.00
C GLN A 192 3.50 13.93 25.57
N ILE A 193 2.23 14.36 25.57
CA ILE A 193 1.85 15.77 25.44
C ILE A 193 1.26 16.25 26.76
N TYR A 194 1.76 17.36 27.28
CA TYR A 194 1.36 17.97 28.55
C TYR A 194 0.73 19.34 28.33
N MET A 195 0.01 19.84 29.35
CA MET A 195 -0.70 21.12 29.28
C MET A 195 -0.62 21.92 30.58
N ALA A 196 -0.42 23.23 30.42
CA ALA A 196 -0.49 24.22 31.48
C ALA A 196 -1.36 25.41 31.03
N ARG A 197 -1.84 26.24 31.97
CA ARG A 197 -2.54 27.48 31.65
C ARG A 197 -2.26 28.58 32.66
N VAL A 198 -2.35 29.84 32.21
CA VAL A 198 -2.07 31.04 33.01
C VAL A 198 -2.90 32.22 32.51
N LEU A 199 -3.28 33.14 33.40
CA LEU A 199 -3.89 34.40 32.99
C LEU A 199 -2.79 35.32 32.39
N PRO A 200 -2.79 35.63 31.08
CA PRO A 200 -1.67 36.31 30.44
C PRO A 200 -1.57 37.76 30.90
N SER A 201 -0.47 38.08 31.58
CA SER A 201 -0.05 39.44 31.91
C SER A 201 1.45 39.46 32.16
N PRO A 202 2.12 40.62 32.07
CA PRO A 202 3.55 40.71 32.38
C PRO A 202 3.87 40.33 33.82
N GLN A 203 2.90 40.45 34.74
CA GLN A 203 3.04 40.06 36.14
C GLN A 203 2.89 38.55 36.36
N ASN A 204 2.12 37.85 35.53
CA ASN A 204 1.79 36.44 35.75
C ASN A 204 2.61 35.48 34.89
N ILE A 205 2.95 35.86 33.65
CA ILE A 205 3.49 34.94 32.63
C ILE A 205 4.86 34.34 32.98
N ASN A 206 5.62 34.96 33.89
CA ASN A 206 6.89 34.44 34.41
C ASN A 206 6.82 34.02 35.88
N ASP A 207 5.64 33.91 36.48
CA ASP A 207 5.45 33.49 37.86
C ASP A 207 4.79 32.11 37.90
N VAL A 208 5.56 31.06 38.19
CA VAL A 208 5.08 29.66 38.22
C VAL A 208 3.92 29.45 39.20
N SER A 209 3.81 30.26 40.26
CA SER A 209 2.71 30.17 41.23
C SER A 209 1.35 30.58 40.63
N ARG A 210 1.36 31.23 39.45
CA ARG A 210 0.17 31.63 38.70
C ARG A 210 -0.29 30.59 37.68
N TYR A 211 0.49 29.53 37.49
CA TYR A 211 0.16 28.47 36.54
C TYR A 211 -0.74 27.41 37.17
N GLU A 212 -1.57 26.84 36.31
CA GLU A 212 -2.33 25.64 36.59
C GLU A 212 -1.94 24.56 35.58
N PHE A 213 -1.67 23.36 36.05
CA PHE A 213 -1.22 22.22 35.28
C PHE A 213 -2.34 21.18 35.19
N PHE A 214 -2.51 20.58 34.02
CA PHE A 214 -3.50 19.54 33.83
C PHE A 214 -3.11 18.27 34.59
N ALA A 215 -3.99 17.79 35.47
CA ALA A 215 -3.75 16.65 36.36
C ALA A 215 -4.64 15.43 36.06
N GLY A 216 -5.17 15.37 34.83
CA GLY A 216 -6.09 14.32 34.36
C GLY A 216 -7.56 14.72 34.51
N HIS A 217 -8.43 13.73 34.47
CA HIS A 217 -9.86 13.89 34.67
C HIS A 217 -10.31 13.25 35.98
N ASP A 218 -11.35 13.80 36.61
CA ASP A 218 -12.03 13.16 37.73
C ASP A 218 -12.91 11.98 37.27
N GLY A 219 -13.57 11.31 38.22
CA GLY A 219 -14.45 10.17 37.92
C GLY A 219 -15.69 10.50 37.08
N GLN A 220 -15.97 11.79 36.82
CA GLN A 220 -17.04 12.27 35.95
C GLN A 220 -16.51 12.76 34.60
N GLY A 221 -15.21 12.64 34.34
CA GLY A 221 -14.59 13.09 33.09
C GLY A 221 -14.32 14.60 33.05
N LYS A 222 -14.37 15.32 34.17
CA LYS A 222 -14.05 16.75 34.22
C LYS A 222 -12.56 16.98 34.47
N ALA A 223 -11.97 17.95 33.77
CA ALA A 223 -10.55 18.26 33.90
C ALA A 223 -10.18 18.73 35.32
N VAL A 224 -9.13 18.13 35.88
CA VAL A 224 -8.53 18.49 37.16
C VAL A 224 -7.31 19.37 36.89
N TRP A 225 -7.21 20.48 37.63
CA TRP A 225 -6.11 21.43 37.53
C TRP A 225 -5.41 21.55 38.88
N THR A 226 -4.08 21.57 38.87
CA THR A 226 -3.23 21.68 40.07
C THR A 226 -2.23 22.82 39.91
N GLN A 227 -1.78 23.41 41.01
CA GLN A 227 -0.66 24.37 41.01
C GLN A 227 0.69 23.67 41.25
N ASP A 228 0.68 22.38 41.55
CA ASP A 228 1.86 21.56 41.76
C ASP A 228 2.29 20.89 40.44
N PHE A 229 3.37 21.39 39.85
CA PHE A 229 3.91 20.88 38.59
C PHE A 229 4.24 19.38 38.63
N SER A 230 4.62 18.84 39.80
CA SER A 230 4.97 17.43 39.92
C SER A 230 3.79 16.49 39.60
N GLN A 231 2.56 16.99 39.79
CA GLN A 231 1.31 16.26 39.57
C GLN A 231 0.75 16.38 38.14
N ILE A 232 1.45 17.06 37.22
CA ILE A 232 1.03 17.19 35.82
C ILE A 232 0.92 15.80 35.17
N LYS A 233 -0.16 15.59 34.43
CA LYS A 233 -0.46 14.36 33.68
C LYS A 233 -0.58 14.65 32.18
N PRO A 234 -0.30 13.66 31.33
CA PRO A 234 -0.39 13.85 29.89
C PRO A 234 -1.84 13.94 29.40
N LEU A 235 -2.06 14.74 28.36
CA LEU A 235 -3.26 14.72 27.51
C LEU A 235 -3.23 13.56 26.53
N VAL A 236 -2.05 13.26 26.00
CA VAL A 236 -1.78 12.18 25.04
C VAL A 236 -0.56 11.43 25.55
N ASN A 237 -0.65 10.10 25.58
CA ASN A 237 0.45 9.22 25.94
C ASN A 237 0.60 8.17 24.84
N TRP A 238 1.60 8.35 23.98
CA TRP A 238 1.91 7.44 22.89
C TRP A 238 3.43 7.40 22.72
N ASN A 239 4.02 6.47 23.48
CA ASN A 239 5.46 6.27 23.55
C ASN A 239 6.05 6.05 22.14
N ASN A 240 7.14 6.75 21.83
CA ASN A 240 7.83 6.80 20.54
C ASN A 240 7.01 7.35 19.36
N HIS A 241 5.90 8.03 19.63
CA HIS A 241 5.00 8.55 18.59
C HIS A 241 4.59 10.00 18.82
N CYS A 242 5.17 10.71 19.80
CA CYS A 242 4.93 12.13 20.02
C CYS A 242 6.16 12.97 19.66
N GLY A 243 6.00 14.29 19.71
CA GLY A 243 7.03 15.29 19.44
C GLY A 243 6.40 16.68 19.37
N GLY A 244 6.99 17.59 18.58
CA GLY A 244 6.52 18.97 18.49
C GLY A 244 5.01 19.07 18.28
N VAL A 245 4.33 19.90 19.08
CA VAL A 245 2.87 19.88 19.20
C VAL A 245 2.27 21.28 19.16
N THR A 246 1.16 21.46 18.44
CA THR A 246 0.36 22.69 18.51
C THR A 246 -1.12 22.37 18.66
N ILE A 247 -1.91 23.31 19.20
CA ILE A 247 -3.38 23.23 19.19
C ILE A 247 -3.94 24.53 18.65
N THR A 248 -4.95 24.42 17.79
CA THR A 248 -5.75 25.54 17.29
C THR A 248 -7.24 25.27 17.50
N TYR A 249 -7.98 26.28 17.94
CA TYR A 249 -9.43 26.23 17.95
C TYR A 249 -9.99 26.60 16.56
N ASN A 250 -10.77 25.69 15.98
CA ASN A 250 -11.48 25.90 14.73
C ASN A 250 -12.91 26.37 15.04
N PRO A 251 -13.25 27.67 14.80
CA PRO A 251 -14.56 28.21 15.16
C PRO A 251 -15.71 27.72 14.28
N GLY A 252 -15.44 27.36 13.02
CA GLY A 252 -16.46 26.85 12.10
C GLY A 252 -16.95 25.45 12.50
N LEU A 253 -16.02 24.59 12.93
CA LEU A 253 -16.34 23.23 13.40
C LEU A 253 -16.64 23.17 14.89
N LYS A 254 -16.25 24.19 15.66
CA LYS A 254 -16.24 24.22 17.13
C LYS A 254 -15.41 23.09 17.74
N LYS A 255 -14.26 22.81 17.13
CA LYS A 255 -13.34 21.74 17.51
C LYS A 255 -11.96 22.30 17.82
N TYR A 256 -11.24 21.59 18.68
CA TYR A 256 -9.81 21.76 18.84
C TYR A 256 -9.09 20.80 17.91
N LEU A 257 -8.12 21.30 17.15
CA LEU A 257 -7.24 20.52 16.28
C LEU A 257 -5.85 20.54 16.88
N MET A 258 -5.34 19.38 17.25
CA MET A 258 -3.97 19.20 17.76
C MET A 258 -3.10 18.61 16.66
N VAL A 259 -2.05 19.31 16.25
CA VAL A 259 -1.08 18.83 15.27
C VAL A 259 0.16 18.35 16.01
N ILE A 260 0.60 17.12 15.73
CA ILE A 260 1.81 16.55 16.32
C ILE A 260 2.75 16.07 15.21
N ASN A 261 4.02 16.44 15.32
CA ASN A 261 5.11 15.90 14.53
C ASN A 261 5.81 14.79 15.33
N ASP A 262 5.98 13.60 14.76
CA ASP A 262 6.84 12.53 15.28
C ASP A 262 8.11 12.50 14.44
N GLY A 263 9.19 12.99 15.06
CA GLY A 263 10.47 13.23 14.39
C GLY A 263 11.38 12.02 14.24
N GLY A 264 10.92 10.81 14.57
CA GLY A 264 11.74 9.59 14.50
C GLY A 264 12.96 9.66 15.41
N ASP A 265 14.15 9.89 14.83
CA ASP A 265 15.43 10.04 15.53
C ASP A 265 16.07 11.42 15.29
N THR A 266 15.28 12.43 14.93
CA THR A 266 15.66 13.81 14.54
C THR A 266 16.21 13.98 13.12
N VAL A 267 16.83 12.95 12.52
CA VAL A 267 17.41 13.00 11.17
C VAL A 267 16.79 11.91 10.29
N SER A 268 15.47 11.75 10.40
CA SER A 268 14.68 10.76 9.66
C SER A 268 13.64 11.43 8.77
N LYS A 269 12.92 10.58 8.02
CA LYS A 269 11.58 10.95 7.57
C LYS A 269 10.67 11.12 8.79
N MET A 270 9.79 12.12 8.75
CA MET A 270 8.95 12.48 9.90
C MET A 270 7.47 12.22 9.62
N ASN A 271 6.74 11.81 10.65
CA ASN A 271 5.30 11.66 10.57
C ASN A 271 4.61 12.92 11.11
N THR A 272 3.44 13.26 10.57
CA THR A 272 2.59 14.31 11.11
C THR A 272 1.18 13.78 11.25
N TYR A 273 0.50 14.06 12.35
CA TYR A 273 -0.87 13.62 12.54
C TYR A 273 -1.69 14.68 13.26
N ILE A 274 -3.00 14.64 13.03
CA ILE A 274 -3.95 15.58 13.60
C ILE A 274 -4.92 14.82 14.49
N LEU A 275 -5.06 15.28 15.73
CA LEU A 275 -6.11 14.84 16.64
C LEU A 275 -7.21 15.90 16.72
N GLU A 276 -8.45 15.47 16.89
CA GLU A 276 -9.58 16.37 17.17
C GLU A 276 -10.19 16.13 18.55
N SER A 277 -10.77 17.19 19.13
CA SER A 277 -11.60 17.10 20.33
C SER A 277 -12.63 18.22 20.42
N ASP A 278 -13.75 17.95 21.10
CA ASP A 278 -14.72 18.97 21.50
C ASP A 278 -14.24 19.82 22.69
N LEU A 279 -13.31 19.28 23.49
CA LEU A 279 -12.76 19.93 24.68
C LEU A 279 -11.24 20.02 24.56
N ILE A 280 -10.66 21.14 24.99
CA ILE A 280 -9.20 21.34 24.95
C ILE A 280 -8.42 20.31 25.79
N THR A 281 -9.07 19.69 26.78
CA THR A 281 -8.47 18.64 27.62
C THR A 281 -8.75 17.22 27.12
N GLY A 282 -9.37 17.07 25.94
CA GLY A 282 -9.76 15.77 25.40
C GLY A 282 -11.14 15.28 25.88
N PRO A 283 -11.53 14.04 25.53
CA PRO A 283 -10.71 13.01 24.88
C PRO A 283 -10.34 13.38 23.45
N TRP A 284 -9.11 13.01 23.05
CA TRP A 284 -8.58 13.25 21.71
C TRP A 284 -8.79 12.03 20.81
N LYS A 285 -9.21 12.27 19.57
CA LYS A 285 -9.39 11.22 18.55
C LYS A 285 -8.48 11.50 17.37
N LEU A 286 -7.89 10.45 16.80
CA LEU A 286 -7.10 10.57 15.58
C LEU A 286 -8.00 10.93 14.40
N ALA A 287 -7.78 12.11 13.81
CA ALA A 287 -8.50 12.56 12.62
C ALA A 287 -7.79 12.09 11.34
N VAL A 288 -6.45 12.19 11.31
CA VAL A 288 -5.62 11.72 10.20
C VAL A 288 -4.20 11.44 10.68
N TYR A 289 -3.57 10.40 10.12
CA TYR A 289 -2.15 10.10 10.29
C TYR A 289 -1.44 10.19 8.93
N MET A 290 -0.48 11.10 8.80
CA MET A 290 0.23 11.37 7.56
C MET A 290 1.67 10.86 7.71
N GLN A 291 1.90 9.64 7.24
CA GLN A 291 3.20 9.00 7.28
C GLN A 291 4.17 9.69 6.32
N ASN A 292 5.40 9.97 6.77
CA ASN A 292 6.44 10.66 5.97
C ASN A 292 5.96 11.99 5.36
N PHE A 293 5.12 12.74 6.07
CA PHE A 293 4.51 13.96 5.56
C PHE A 293 5.56 15.05 5.30
N GLY A 294 5.51 15.64 4.09
CA GLY A 294 6.53 16.59 3.63
C GLY A 294 7.95 16.03 3.54
N GLU A 295 8.09 14.69 3.62
CA GLU A 295 9.28 13.88 3.95
C GLU A 295 9.99 14.23 5.26
N GLN A 296 10.11 15.50 5.64
CA GLN A 296 10.63 15.92 6.93
C GLN A 296 9.96 17.23 7.38
N ALA A 297 8.64 17.22 7.55
CA ALA A 297 7.91 18.38 8.08
C ALA A 297 8.02 18.47 9.61
N TYR A 298 8.30 19.67 10.12
CA TYR A 298 8.43 19.95 11.54
C TYR A 298 7.88 21.34 11.92
N PHE A 299 7.63 21.54 13.22
CA PHE A 299 6.98 22.76 13.78
C PHE A 299 5.61 23.07 13.15
N ALA A 300 4.86 22.03 12.80
CA ALA A 300 3.60 22.17 12.11
C ALA A 300 2.51 22.81 12.98
N ASN A 301 1.81 23.80 12.43
CA ASN A 301 0.74 24.52 13.09
C ASN A 301 -0.33 25.01 12.11
N ILE A 302 -1.53 25.28 12.62
CA ILE A 302 -2.66 25.81 11.84
C ILE A 302 -2.98 27.20 12.37
N PRO A 303 -2.48 28.30 11.77
CA PRO A 303 -2.82 29.65 12.20
C PRO A 303 -4.30 29.93 12.00
N SER A 304 -5.00 30.25 13.09
CA SER A 304 -6.46 30.43 13.11
C SER A 304 -6.98 31.52 12.16
N LYS A 305 -6.11 32.48 11.80
CA LYS A 305 -6.41 33.53 10.82
C LYS A 305 -6.77 32.97 9.44
N PHE A 306 -6.21 31.80 9.08
CA PHE A 306 -6.37 31.18 7.76
C PHE A 306 -7.28 29.94 7.80
N ILE A 307 -8.22 29.91 8.75
CA ILE A 307 -9.30 28.92 8.78
C ILE A 307 -10.53 29.52 8.09
N SER A 308 -11.15 28.78 7.16
CA SER A 308 -12.38 29.19 6.49
C SER A 308 -13.53 29.37 7.49
N ALA A 309 -14.53 30.17 7.12
CA ALA A 309 -15.66 30.46 8.01
C ALA A 309 -16.45 29.20 8.44
N ASP A 310 -16.55 28.20 7.56
CA ASP A 310 -17.16 26.89 7.87
C ASP A 310 -16.21 25.92 8.58
N GLY A 311 -14.94 26.29 8.70
CA GLY A 311 -13.89 25.50 9.33
C GLY A 311 -13.42 24.31 8.51
N ARG A 312 -13.91 24.11 7.28
CA ARG A 312 -13.59 22.93 6.46
C ARG A 312 -12.31 23.08 5.64
N THR A 313 -11.83 24.29 5.44
CA THR A 313 -10.54 24.57 4.81
C THR A 313 -9.66 25.33 5.80
N ALA A 314 -8.39 24.95 5.89
CA ALA A 314 -7.42 25.63 6.72
C ALA A 314 -6.05 25.59 6.06
N TRP A 315 -5.08 26.33 6.61
CA TRP A 315 -3.71 26.32 6.12
C TRP A 315 -2.76 25.80 7.19
N LEU A 316 -1.99 24.78 6.82
CA LEU A 316 -0.91 24.23 7.62
C LEU A 316 0.39 24.99 7.33
N CYS A 317 0.99 25.54 8.37
CA CYS A 317 2.29 26.20 8.36
C CYS A 317 3.33 25.27 8.98
N TYR A 318 4.46 25.02 8.32
CA TYR A 318 5.54 24.20 8.84
C TYR A 318 6.89 24.55 8.20
N SER A 319 7.97 24.01 8.75
CA SER A 319 9.31 24.04 8.17
C SER A 319 9.71 22.63 7.72
N ALA A 320 10.62 22.49 6.74
CA ALA A 320 10.97 21.17 6.22
C ALA A 320 12.39 21.03 5.65
N ASN A 321 12.88 19.79 5.66
CA ASN A 321 14.10 19.31 4.99
C ASN A 321 15.43 19.92 5.46
N PHE A 322 15.56 20.22 6.76
CA PHE A 322 16.80 20.72 7.32
C PHE A 322 17.96 19.72 7.18
N THR A 323 17.69 18.40 7.17
CA THR A 323 18.71 17.35 7.03
C THR A 323 19.56 17.53 5.77
N ASN A 324 18.96 17.93 4.65
CA ASN A 324 19.68 18.12 3.39
C ASN A 324 20.72 19.25 3.47
N ILE A 325 20.52 20.22 4.36
CA ILE A 325 21.44 21.34 4.58
C ILE A 325 22.50 20.98 5.64
N VAL A 326 22.05 20.47 6.79
CA VAL A 326 22.93 20.22 7.94
C VAL A 326 23.79 18.97 7.75
N PHE A 327 23.26 17.95 7.05
CA PHE A 327 23.91 16.65 6.85
C PHE A 327 24.04 16.29 5.36
N PRO A 328 24.82 17.04 4.56
CA PRO A 328 24.90 16.87 3.10
C PRO A 328 25.51 15.53 2.64
N LYS A 329 26.08 14.75 3.56
CA LYS A 329 26.65 13.42 3.30
C LYS A 329 25.62 12.29 3.43
N LEU A 330 24.47 12.54 4.06
CA LEU A 330 23.40 11.55 4.19
C LEU A 330 22.57 11.47 2.90
N PRO A 331 21.86 10.36 2.65
CA PRO A 331 20.89 10.28 1.55
C PRO A 331 19.92 11.46 1.61
N LYS A 332 19.71 12.13 0.47
CA LYS A 332 18.82 13.29 0.40
C LYS A 332 17.37 12.88 0.62
N LEU A 333 16.68 13.63 1.47
CA LEU A 333 15.23 13.58 1.59
C LEU A 333 14.61 14.40 0.45
N ALA A 334 13.56 13.89 -0.18
CA ALA A 334 12.83 14.62 -1.20
C ALA A 334 12.02 15.76 -0.56
N PHE A 335 11.66 16.76 -1.35
CA PHE A 335 10.71 17.78 -0.93
C PHE A 335 9.36 17.46 -1.55
N ASN A 336 8.35 17.14 -0.73
CA ASN A 336 7.03 16.70 -1.19
C ASN A 336 5.87 17.44 -0.51
N PRO A 337 5.63 18.69 -0.93
CA PRO A 337 4.28 19.19 -1.19
C PRO A 337 4.16 19.82 -2.61
N PRO A 338 2.95 20.11 -3.13
CA PRO A 338 2.77 20.49 -4.53
C PRO A 338 3.36 21.87 -4.88
N ALA A 339 4.31 21.86 -5.82
CA ALA A 339 4.87 22.98 -6.60
C ALA A 339 5.78 24.01 -5.89
N GLY A 340 6.95 24.25 -6.50
CA GLY A 340 7.68 25.54 -6.38
C GLY A 340 9.12 25.49 -5.89
N HIS A 341 9.53 24.44 -5.17
CA HIS A 341 10.91 24.31 -4.67
C HIS A 341 11.72 23.27 -5.47
N PRO A 342 12.97 23.57 -5.84
CA PRO A 342 13.87 22.59 -6.42
C PRO A 342 14.01 21.37 -5.51
N VAL A 343 14.02 20.18 -6.11
CA VAL A 343 14.22 18.92 -5.39
C VAL A 343 15.54 18.98 -4.60
N GLY A 344 15.46 18.82 -3.27
CA GLY A 344 16.64 18.72 -2.39
C GLY A 344 17.06 20.02 -1.68
N GLU A 345 16.23 21.07 -1.68
CA GLU A 345 16.44 22.29 -0.87
C GLU A 345 15.58 22.28 0.41
N ALA A 346 16.02 22.94 1.49
CA ALA A 346 15.19 23.13 2.69
C ALA A 346 14.15 24.23 2.45
N ALA A 347 12.96 24.03 3.02
CA ALA A 347 11.88 25.00 2.95
C ALA A 347 11.61 25.57 4.35
N PRO A 348 12.05 26.80 4.62
CA PRO A 348 12.05 27.40 5.96
C PRO A 348 10.64 27.75 6.45
N MET A 349 9.72 28.06 5.53
CA MET A 349 8.31 28.27 5.85
C MET A 349 7.46 27.80 4.66
N VAL A 350 6.67 26.77 4.88
CA VAL A 350 5.78 26.14 3.91
C VAL A 350 4.34 26.38 4.33
N TRP A 351 3.51 26.73 3.36
CA TRP A 351 2.07 26.86 3.51
C TRP A 351 1.40 25.82 2.64
N GLN A 352 0.54 24.99 3.26
CA GLN A 352 -0.21 23.97 2.55
C GLN A 352 -1.67 24.03 2.97
N GLU A 353 -2.56 24.16 1.98
CA GLU A 353 -3.99 24.09 2.23
C GLU A 353 -4.39 22.66 2.63
N ILE A 354 -5.19 22.56 3.69
CA ILE A 354 -5.83 21.33 4.13
C ILE A 354 -7.34 21.48 4.00
N GLN A 355 -7.99 20.45 3.44
CA GLN A 355 -9.43 20.42 3.24
C GLN A 355 -10.02 19.19 3.94
N LEU A 356 -11.01 19.43 4.80
CA LEU A 356 -11.83 18.40 5.43
C LEU A 356 -12.92 17.98 4.46
N LEU A 357 -12.70 16.81 3.85
CA LEU A 357 -13.68 16.19 2.96
C LEU A 357 -14.92 15.79 3.79
N PRO A 358 -16.14 15.98 3.25
CA PRO A 358 -17.33 15.39 3.86
C PRO A 358 -17.14 13.87 3.95
N LEU A 359 -17.61 13.24 5.04
CA LEU A 359 -17.89 11.81 4.99
C LEU A 359 -18.90 11.63 3.84
N ALA A 360 -18.56 10.83 2.84
CA ALA A 360 -19.49 10.48 1.79
C ALA A 360 -20.78 9.96 2.45
N GLU A 361 -21.93 10.52 2.10
CA GLU A 361 -23.19 10.13 2.74
C GLU A 361 -23.54 8.70 2.35
N THR A 362 -23.86 7.87 3.34
CA THR A 362 -24.35 6.52 3.09
C THR A 362 -25.75 6.60 2.48
N VAL A 363 -25.94 6.02 1.30
CA VAL A 363 -27.21 6.02 0.57
C VAL A 363 -27.85 4.62 0.55
N LYS A 364 -29.18 4.59 0.57
CA LYS A 364 -29.97 3.36 0.40
C LYS A 364 -30.32 3.09 -1.06
N SER A 365 -30.08 4.04 -1.95
CA SER A 365 -30.21 3.84 -3.40
C SER A 365 -29.27 4.76 -4.17
N LEU A 366 -28.90 4.35 -5.37
CA LEU A 366 -28.15 5.17 -6.31
C LEU A 366 -28.66 4.94 -7.74
N ARG A 367 -28.55 5.96 -8.57
CA ARG A 367 -28.86 5.91 -9.99
C ARG A 367 -27.58 5.68 -10.79
N LEU A 368 -27.55 4.63 -11.60
CA LEU A 368 -26.41 4.34 -12.48
C LEU A 368 -26.75 4.70 -13.93
N VAL A 369 -26.16 5.79 -14.41
CA VAL A 369 -26.35 6.34 -15.75
C VAL A 369 -25.29 5.77 -16.70
N LEU A 370 -25.75 5.34 -17.87
CA LEU A 370 -24.90 4.80 -18.93
C LEU A 370 -24.71 5.82 -20.05
N PRO A 371 -23.65 5.70 -20.86
CA PRO A 371 -23.52 6.53 -22.06
C PRO A 371 -24.70 6.28 -23.02
N PRO A 372 -25.11 7.25 -23.87
CA PRO A 372 -26.33 7.17 -24.67
C PRO A 372 -26.44 5.94 -25.59
N GLN A 373 -25.31 5.38 -26.02
CA GLN A 373 -25.24 4.16 -26.83
C GLN A 373 -24.21 3.20 -26.21
N PRO A 374 -24.56 2.51 -25.12
CA PRO A 374 -23.60 1.67 -24.42
C PRO A 374 -23.34 0.40 -25.22
N SER A 375 -22.08 0.08 -25.47
CA SER A 375 -21.69 -1.22 -26.03
C SER A 375 -22.10 -2.37 -25.10
N LEU A 376 -22.16 -3.60 -25.62
CA LEU A 376 -22.45 -4.79 -24.81
C LEU A 376 -21.53 -4.90 -23.58
N ALA A 377 -20.23 -4.60 -23.76
CA ALA A 377 -19.28 -4.60 -22.66
C ALA A 377 -19.62 -3.55 -21.59
N VAL A 378 -20.01 -2.33 -21.97
CA VAL A 378 -20.45 -1.30 -20.99
C VAL A 378 -21.72 -1.73 -20.26
N GLN A 379 -22.65 -2.40 -20.93
CA GLN A 379 -23.85 -2.96 -20.30
C GLN A 379 -23.49 -4.05 -19.29
N ASN A 380 -22.55 -4.94 -19.64
CA ASN A 380 -22.05 -5.99 -18.76
C ASN A 380 -21.32 -5.41 -17.54
N ILE A 381 -20.42 -4.44 -17.74
CA ILE A 381 -19.74 -3.70 -16.66
C ILE A 381 -20.78 -3.11 -15.71
N ALA A 382 -21.82 -2.50 -16.25
CA ALA A 382 -22.85 -1.92 -15.43
C ALA A 382 -23.68 -2.97 -14.66
N GLY A 383 -23.85 -4.17 -15.22
CA GLY A 383 -24.42 -5.32 -14.52
C GLY A 383 -23.54 -5.78 -13.36
N ILE A 384 -22.22 -5.80 -13.53
CA ILE A 384 -21.25 -6.09 -12.47
C ILE A 384 -21.38 -5.06 -11.33
N VAL A 385 -21.40 -3.77 -11.65
CA VAL A 385 -21.56 -2.69 -10.64
C VAL A 385 -22.84 -2.88 -9.82
N VAL A 386 -23.96 -3.17 -10.48
CA VAL A 386 -25.23 -3.47 -9.79
C VAL A 386 -25.06 -4.66 -8.84
N ARG A 387 -24.54 -5.80 -9.34
CA ARG A 387 -24.38 -7.01 -8.54
C ARG A 387 -23.44 -6.82 -7.35
N GLN A 388 -22.31 -6.13 -7.54
CA GLN A 388 -21.34 -5.88 -6.46
C GLN A 388 -21.96 -5.02 -5.35
N ILE A 389 -22.74 -3.99 -5.69
CA ILE A 389 -23.36 -3.13 -4.69
C ILE A 389 -24.50 -3.86 -3.96
N GLU A 390 -25.42 -4.49 -4.70
CA GLU A 390 -26.60 -5.12 -4.11
C GLU A 390 -26.30 -6.43 -3.38
N SER A 391 -25.20 -7.12 -3.71
CA SER A 391 -24.79 -8.33 -2.98
C SER A 391 -24.07 -8.02 -1.66
N ARG A 392 -23.46 -6.84 -1.53
CA ARG A 392 -22.65 -6.44 -0.37
C ARG A 392 -23.41 -5.58 0.65
N CYS A 393 -24.51 -4.93 0.25
CA CYS A 393 -25.34 -4.12 1.14
C CYS A 393 -26.79 -4.02 0.66
N GLU A 394 -27.66 -3.42 1.48
CA GLU A 394 -29.09 -3.25 1.15
C GLU A 394 -29.39 -2.17 0.11
N ALA A 395 -28.37 -1.46 -0.40
CA ALA A 395 -28.58 -0.38 -1.34
C ALA A 395 -29.12 -0.91 -2.68
N LYS A 396 -30.02 -0.15 -3.31
CA LYS A 396 -30.59 -0.49 -4.63
C LYS A 396 -30.05 0.39 -5.74
N VAL A 397 -29.70 -0.23 -6.86
CA VAL A 397 -29.20 0.47 -8.05
C VAL A 397 -30.33 0.58 -9.07
N VAL A 398 -30.74 1.81 -9.36
CA VAL A 398 -31.79 2.10 -10.35
C VAL A 398 -31.19 2.67 -11.65
N ARG A 399 -31.87 2.44 -12.77
CA ARG A 399 -31.49 2.99 -14.09
C ARG A 399 -32.28 4.25 -14.45
N GLU A 400 -33.51 4.33 -13.96
CA GLU A 400 -34.47 5.39 -14.25
C GLU A 400 -34.99 6.01 -12.95
N GLY A 401 -35.51 7.24 -13.03
CA GLY A 401 -35.95 8.01 -11.88
C GLY A 401 -34.80 8.69 -11.10
N ASP A 402 -35.13 9.19 -9.91
CA ASP A 402 -34.19 9.91 -9.05
C ASP A 402 -33.70 9.03 -7.90
N ALA A 403 -32.45 9.24 -7.49
CA ALA A 403 -31.84 8.63 -6.32
C ALA A 403 -30.95 9.64 -5.59
N PRO A 404 -30.69 9.47 -4.28
CA PRO A 404 -29.84 10.38 -3.51
C PRO A 404 -28.40 10.52 -4.04
N LEU A 405 -27.92 9.52 -4.79
CA LEU A 405 -26.63 9.52 -5.47
C LEU A 405 -26.82 9.18 -6.94
N THR A 406 -26.15 9.92 -7.83
CA THR A 406 -26.04 9.55 -9.24
C THR A 406 -24.59 9.20 -9.57
N VAL A 407 -24.38 8.06 -10.21
CA VAL A 407 -23.09 7.64 -10.76
C VAL A 407 -23.23 7.52 -12.28
N GLU A 408 -22.36 8.19 -13.03
CA GLU A 408 -22.36 8.19 -14.49
C GLU A 408 -21.16 7.41 -15.02
N LEU A 409 -21.38 6.48 -15.93
CA LEU A 409 -20.32 5.86 -16.73
C LEU A 409 -20.22 6.60 -18.06
N SER A 410 -19.00 6.95 -18.47
CA SER A 410 -18.75 7.65 -19.74
C SER A 410 -17.41 7.24 -20.35
N ILE A 411 -17.26 7.43 -21.67
CA ILE A 411 -16.02 7.20 -22.39
C ILE A 411 -15.58 8.52 -23.01
N GLU A 412 -14.41 9.01 -22.62
CA GLU A 412 -13.82 10.26 -23.12
C GLU A 412 -12.32 10.03 -23.40
N PRO A 413 -11.85 10.19 -24.65
CA PRO A 413 -10.45 9.93 -24.99
C PRO A 413 -9.51 11.00 -24.39
N GLY A 414 -8.24 10.65 -24.22
CA GLY A 414 -7.18 11.59 -23.81
C GLY A 414 -6.67 11.40 -22.37
N ILE A 415 -7.16 10.38 -21.67
CA ILE A 415 -6.68 9.99 -20.33
C ILE A 415 -5.44 9.07 -20.44
N GLY A 416 -5.36 8.26 -21.51
CA GLY A 416 -4.32 7.25 -21.72
C GLY A 416 -4.93 5.85 -21.93
N GLU A 417 -4.28 4.98 -22.69
CA GLU A 417 -4.80 3.63 -23.01
C GLU A 417 -5.19 2.87 -21.74
N GLU A 418 -6.42 2.33 -21.71
CA GLU A 418 -7.02 1.64 -20.56
C GLU A 418 -7.13 2.50 -19.28
N GLY A 419 -6.83 3.79 -19.34
CA GLY A 419 -6.89 4.72 -18.23
C GLY A 419 -8.31 5.18 -17.90
N PHE A 420 -8.48 5.69 -16.68
CA PHE A 420 -9.74 6.27 -16.23
C PHE A 420 -9.55 7.51 -15.36
N GLN A 421 -10.62 8.28 -15.23
CA GLN A 421 -10.77 9.39 -14.30
C GLN A 421 -12.06 9.20 -13.48
N ILE A 422 -12.00 9.45 -12.17
CA ILE A 422 -13.19 9.62 -11.34
C ILE A 422 -13.24 11.09 -10.91
N ALA A 423 -14.33 11.77 -11.21
CA ALA A 423 -14.51 13.21 -10.97
C ALA A 423 -15.91 13.51 -10.45
N ASP A 424 -16.06 14.63 -9.73
CA ASP A 424 -17.38 15.15 -9.40
C ASP A 424 -17.99 15.86 -10.62
N GLY A 425 -19.26 15.60 -10.85
CA GLY A 425 -20.10 16.21 -11.88
C GLY A 425 -21.15 17.13 -11.28
N PRO A 426 -22.01 17.72 -12.13
CA PRO A 426 -23.10 18.58 -11.68
C PRO A 426 -24.04 17.89 -10.70
N GLN A 427 -24.60 18.67 -9.77
CA GLN A 427 -25.63 18.22 -8.81
C GLN A 427 -25.18 17.03 -7.94
N GLY A 428 -23.89 16.91 -7.64
CA GLY A 428 -23.36 15.83 -6.79
C GLY A 428 -23.24 14.48 -7.50
N THR A 429 -23.31 14.46 -8.85
CA THR A 429 -23.06 13.26 -9.65
C THR A 429 -21.60 12.84 -9.53
N ILE A 430 -21.31 11.54 -9.45
CA ILE A 430 -19.95 11.00 -9.56
C ILE A 430 -19.77 10.46 -10.98
N ARG A 431 -18.81 11.00 -11.72
CA ARG A 431 -18.51 10.56 -13.09
C ARG A 431 -17.33 9.59 -13.07
N ILE A 432 -17.52 8.41 -13.63
CA ILE A 432 -16.48 7.42 -13.93
C ILE A 432 -16.25 7.47 -15.43
N ILE A 433 -15.11 8.01 -15.82
CA ILE A 433 -14.77 8.35 -17.20
C ILE A 433 -13.62 7.43 -17.62
N GLY A 434 -13.85 6.53 -18.58
CA GLY A 434 -12.79 5.72 -19.18
C GLY A 434 -12.23 6.38 -20.44
N ASN A 435 -10.92 6.22 -20.71
CA ASN A 435 -10.35 6.56 -22.02
C ASN A 435 -11.01 5.74 -23.15
N ASP A 436 -11.30 4.50 -22.81
CA ASP A 436 -11.92 3.48 -23.62
C ASP A 436 -12.81 2.61 -22.71
N MET A 437 -13.39 1.56 -23.29
CA MET A 437 -14.28 0.66 -22.57
C MET A 437 -13.58 -0.08 -21.40
N ARG A 438 -12.29 -0.41 -21.50
CA ARG A 438 -11.54 -1.02 -20.40
C ARG A 438 -11.26 -0.01 -19.30
N GLY A 439 -10.99 1.25 -19.67
CA GLY A 439 -10.96 2.37 -18.73
C GLY A 439 -12.23 2.46 -17.88
N VAL A 440 -13.42 2.30 -18.49
CA VAL A 440 -14.69 2.28 -17.72
C VAL A 440 -14.75 1.12 -16.73
N LEU A 441 -14.36 -0.08 -17.15
CA LEU A 441 -14.30 -1.26 -16.29
C LEU A 441 -13.37 -1.02 -15.08
N TYR A 442 -12.17 -0.50 -15.31
CA TYR A 442 -11.18 -0.29 -14.26
C TYR A 442 -11.52 0.90 -13.35
N GLY A 443 -12.14 1.96 -13.90
CA GLY A 443 -12.71 3.03 -13.11
C GLY A 443 -13.86 2.57 -12.22
N ALA A 444 -14.74 1.70 -12.75
CA ALA A 444 -15.78 1.06 -11.95
C ALA A 444 -15.20 0.17 -10.85
N GLY A 445 -14.16 -0.61 -11.15
CA GLY A 445 -13.41 -1.37 -10.16
C GLY A 445 -12.82 -0.49 -9.06
N LYS A 446 -12.09 0.58 -9.41
CA LYS A 446 -11.55 1.53 -8.43
C LYS A 446 -12.65 2.15 -7.57
N PHE A 447 -13.76 2.56 -8.17
CA PHE A 447 -14.91 3.12 -7.45
C PHE A 447 -15.47 2.12 -6.43
N LEU A 448 -15.70 0.87 -6.83
CA LEU A 448 -16.18 -0.19 -5.94
C LEU A 448 -15.18 -0.51 -4.83
N HIS A 449 -13.91 -0.71 -5.17
CA HIS A 449 -12.86 -1.09 -4.20
C HIS A 449 -12.57 -0.03 -3.14
N THR A 450 -12.93 1.23 -3.41
CA THR A 450 -12.73 2.35 -2.47
C THR A 450 -14.04 2.90 -1.91
N SER A 451 -15.16 2.21 -2.17
CA SER A 451 -16.45 2.46 -1.53
C SER A 451 -16.62 1.57 -0.29
N SER A 452 -17.53 1.94 0.61
CA SER A 452 -17.83 1.14 1.80
C SER A 452 -19.24 0.57 1.75
N TYR A 453 -19.38 -0.65 2.24
CA TYR A 453 -20.62 -1.43 2.23
C TYR A 453 -21.01 -1.75 3.67
N GLY A 454 -22.21 -1.37 4.10
CA GLY A 454 -22.63 -1.63 5.48
C GLY A 454 -24.14 -1.80 5.61
N SER A 455 -24.57 -2.13 6.82
CA SER A 455 -26.00 -2.27 7.15
C SER A 455 -26.80 -0.99 6.90
N ARG A 456 -26.15 0.18 6.93
CA ARG A 456 -26.77 1.48 6.62
C ARG A 456 -26.91 1.76 5.12
N GLY A 457 -26.28 0.97 4.24
CA GLY A 457 -26.34 1.14 2.79
C GLY A 457 -24.95 1.22 2.15
N PHE A 458 -24.90 1.88 1.00
CA PHE A 458 -23.70 2.08 0.20
C PHE A 458 -23.10 3.46 0.46
N THR A 459 -21.80 3.53 0.75
CA THR A 459 -21.08 4.80 0.90
C THR A 459 -20.13 4.95 -0.28
N PRO A 460 -20.34 5.92 -1.18
CA PRO A 460 -19.53 6.02 -2.39
C PRO A 460 -18.10 6.43 -2.07
N SER A 461 -17.18 5.95 -2.90
CA SER A 461 -15.77 6.35 -2.84
C SER A 461 -15.60 7.87 -2.86
N THR A 462 -14.71 8.37 -2.01
CA THR A 462 -14.23 9.76 -2.01
C THR A 462 -13.03 9.96 -2.94
N TRP A 463 -12.48 8.90 -3.53
CA TRP A 463 -11.33 9.02 -4.43
C TRP A 463 -11.73 9.78 -5.70
N ARG A 464 -10.94 10.79 -6.04
CA ARG A 464 -11.05 11.59 -7.26
C ARG A 464 -9.66 11.73 -7.87
N GLY A 465 -9.56 11.53 -9.18
CA GLY A 465 -8.27 11.58 -9.86
C GLY A 465 -8.25 10.76 -11.13
N VAL A 466 -7.06 10.67 -11.71
CA VAL A 466 -6.75 9.92 -12.94
C VAL A 466 -5.85 8.73 -12.59
N SER A 467 -6.09 7.58 -13.21
CA SER A 467 -5.21 6.42 -13.11
C SER A 467 -5.06 5.72 -14.45
N VAL A 468 -3.83 5.36 -14.81
CA VAL A 468 -3.48 4.72 -16.07
C VAL A 468 -2.53 3.57 -15.76
N PRO A 469 -2.77 2.34 -16.27
CA PRO A 469 -1.87 1.21 -16.03
C PRO A 469 -0.49 1.46 -16.66
N LYS A 470 0.57 0.93 -16.05
CA LYS A 470 1.93 1.03 -16.59
C LYS A 470 2.29 -0.09 -17.53
N MET A 471 1.81 -1.30 -17.28
CA MET A 471 2.10 -2.47 -18.12
C MET A 471 0.93 -2.80 -19.05
N PRO A 472 1.19 -3.04 -20.35
CA PRO A 472 0.13 -3.32 -21.33
C PRO A 472 -0.47 -4.73 -21.20
N VAL A 473 0.25 -5.70 -20.63
CA VAL A 473 -0.23 -7.09 -20.49
C VAL A 473 -0.45 -7.43 -19.03
N ARG A 474 -1.71 -7.51 -18.60
CA ARG A 474 -2.07 -7.83 -17.20
C ARG A 474 -2.92 -9.09 -17.23
N GLY A 475 -2.28 -10.19 -17.58
CA GLY A 475 -2.93 -11.46 -17.84
C GLY A 475 -3.16 -12.28 -16.58
N MET A 476 -4.07 -13.23 -16.66
CA MET A 476 -4.31 -14.25 -15.64
C MET A 476 -4.37 -15.63 -16.28
N TYR A 477 -3.48 -16.55 -15.88
CA TYR A 477 -3.55 -17.93 -16.35
C TYR A 477 -4.40 -18.76 -15.41
N LEU A 478 -5.60 -19.11 -15.85
CA LEU A 478 -6.46 -20.07 -15.17
C LEU A 478 -6.11 -21.46 -15.70
N ALA A 479 -5.32 -22.24 -14.97
CA ALA A 479 -4.94 -23.58 -15.38
C ALA A 479 -6.17 -24.48 -15.39
N THR A 480 -6.85 -24.64 -16.52
CA THR A 480 -8.15 -25.32 -16.60
C THR A 480 -8.02 -26.84 -16.67
N HIS A 481 -7.28 -27.45 -15.75
CA HIS A 481 -6.96 -28.88 -15.83
C HIS A 481 -6.97 -29.57 -14.47
N MET A 482 -6.60 -30.87 -14.46
CA MET A 482 -6.47 -31.69 -13.25
C MET A 482 -7.70 -31.75 -12.33
N GLN A 483 -8.89 -31.46 -12.89
CA GLN A 483 -10.15 -31.30 -12.16
C GLN A 483 -10.07 -30.28 -11.00
N ASN A 484 -9.31 -29.21 -11.17
CA ASN A 484 -9.27 -28.10 -10.23
C ASN A 484 -10.51 -27.19 -10.34
N PHE A 485 -10.58 -26.14 -9.51
CA PHE A 485 -11.72 -25.23 -9.44
C PHE A 485 -12.13 -24.67 -10.81
N TYR A 486 -11.18 -24.23 -11.64
CA TYR A 486 -11.49 -23.67 -12.95
C TYR A 486 -12.05 -24.68 -13.93
N HIS A 487 -11.73 -25.96 -13.76
CA HIS A 487 -12.24 -27.05 -14.58
C HIS A 487 -13.64 -27.52 -14.13
N VAL A 488 -13.92 -27.59 -12.82
CA VAL A 488 -15.14 -28.27 -12.34
C VAL A 488 -16.18 -27.39 -11.65
N ALA A 489 -15.83 -26.18 -11.19
CA ALA A 489 -16.80 -25.31 -10.52
C ALA A 489 -17.94 -24.90 -11.47
N PRO A 490 -19.15 -24.59 -10.94
CA PRO A 490 -20.24 -24.03 -11.74
C PRO A 490 -19.76 -22.85 -12.57
N ILE A 491 -20.19 -22.78 -13.83
CA ILE A 491 -19.68 -21.77 -14.77
C ILE A 491 -20.01 -20.35 -14.28
N GLU A 492 -21.11 -20.18 -13.56
CA GLU A 492 -21.55 -18.92 -12.96
C GLU A 492 -20.58 -18.44 -11.86
N GLU A 493 -20.04 -19.37 -11.05
CA GLU A 493 -19.06 -19.03 -10.02
C GLU A 493 -17.74 -18.55 -10.66
N VAL A 494 -17.27 -19.24 -11.71
CA VAL A 494 -16.07 -18.84 -12.45
C VAL A 494 -16.30 -17.56 -13.25
N THR A 495 -17.52 -17.33 -13.74
CA THR A 495 -17.92 -16.08 -14.42
C THR A 495 -17.73 -14.89 -13.48
N GLN A 496 -18.31 -14.97 -12.28
CA GLN A 496 -18.16 -13.93 -11.25
C GLN A 496 -16.69 -13.73 -10.87
N TYR A 497 -15.92 -14.80 -10.83
CA TYR A 497 -14.50 -14.71 -10.52
C TYR A 497 -13.68 -14.00 -11.61
N ILE A 498 -13.93 -14.28 -12.89
CA ILE A 498 -13.35 -13.54 -14.02
C ILE A 498 -13.73 -12.06 -13.92
N GLU A 499 -14.99 -11.75 -13.63
CA GLU A 499 -15.46 -10.37 -13.45
C GLU A 499 -14.76 -9.65 -12.28
N ASP A 500 -14.62 -10.31 -11.12
CA ASP A 500 -13.90 -9.78 -9.96
C ASP A 500 -12.45 -9.42 -10.31
N LEU A 501 -11.71 -10.35 -10.92
CA LEU A 501 -10.32 -10.12 -11.34
C LEU A 501 -10.22 -9.00 -12.39
N SER A 502 -11.22 -8.87 -13.25
CA SER A 502 -11.31 -7.82 -14.25
C SER A 502 -11.44 -6.43 -13.61
N LEU A 503 -12.17 -6.30 -12.49
CA LEU A 503 -12.25 -5.05 -11.73
C LEU A 503 -10.89 -4.62 -11.13
N TRP A 504 -9.98 -5.58 -10.90
CA TRP A 504 -8.63 -5.31 -10.41
C TRP A 504 -7.62 -4.86 -11.48
N GLY A 505 -8.04 -4.79 -12.74
CA GLY A 505 -7.19 -4.35 -13.85
C GLY A 505 -6.70 -5.47 -14.75
N VAL A 506 -7.12 -6.72 -14.54
CA VAL A 506 -6.76 -7.83 -15.44
C VAL A 506 -7.37 -7.58 -16.82
N ASN A 507 -6.57 -7.78 -17.88
CA ASN A 507 -6.96 -7.48 -19.26
C ASN A 507 -6.86 -8.67 -20.22
N SER A 508 -6.41 -9.83 -19.72
CA SER A 508 -6.33 -11.06 -20.50
C SER A 508 -6.53 -12.29 -19.62
N PHE A 509 -7.21 -13.31 -20.15
CA PHE A 509 -7.37 -14.60 -19.51
C PHE A 509 -6.80 -15.70 -20.41
N LEU A 510 -5.86 -16.46 -19.86
CA LEU A 510 -5.26 -17.62 -20.48
C LEU A 510 -5.90 -18.88 -19.91
N VAL A 511 -6.28 -19.80 -20.79
CA VAL A 511 -6.76 -21.14 -20.43
C VAL A 511 -5.92 -22.20 -21.13
N TRP A 512 -6.08 -23.45 -20.71
CA TRP A 512 -5.27 -24.59 -21.16
C TRP A 512 -6.12 -25.77 -21.58
N PHE A 513 -5.68 -26.47 -22.63
CA PHE A 513 -6.32 -27.67 -23.14
C PHE A 513 -5.29 -28.81 -23.28
N ASP A 514 -5.33 -29.76 -22.35
CA ASP A 514 -4.40 -30.89 -22.29
C ASP A 514 -4.70 -31.91 -23.40
N LEU A 515 -3.75 -32.18 -24.29
CA LEU A 515 -3.93 -33.21 -25.33
C LEU A 515 -3.74 -34.61 -24.74
N GLU A 516 -2.81 -34.75 -23.79
CA GLU A 516 -2.30 -36.00 -23.24
C GLU A 516 -3.34 -36.84 -22.50
N VAL A 517 -4.49 -36.25 -22.15
CA VAL A 517 -5.59 -36.94 -21.45
C VAL A 517 -6.69 -37.44 -22.40
N TYR A 518 -6.69 -37.02 -23.67
CA TYR A 518 -7.72 -37.36 -24.66
C TYR A 518 -7.16 -38.18 -25.82
N ASN A 519 -8.03 -38.93 -26.53
CA ASN A 519 -7.64 -39.71 -27.71
C ASN A 519 -7.78 -38.96 -29.05
N GLY A 520 -8.15 -37.68 -28.99
CA GLY A 520 -8.39 -36.82 -30.15
C GLY A 520 -9.35 -35.68 -29.79
N ILE A 521 -9.46 -34.68 -30.67
CA ILE A 521 -10.34 -33.52 -30.44
C ILE A 521 -11.81 -33.91 -30.29
N ASN A 522 -12.25 -34.99 -30.96
CA ASN A 522 -13.63 -35.48 -30.96
C ASN A 522 -13.96 -36.42 -29.79
N ASP A 523 -13.02 -36.65 -28.87
CA ASP A 523 -13.31 -37.38 -27.63
C ASP A 523 -14.45 -36.67 -26.88
N PRO A 524 -15.49 -37.37 -26.39
CA PRO A 524 -16.61 -36.73 -25.71
C PRO A 524 -16.19 -35.87 -24.51
N GLU A 525 -15.15 -36.27 -23.77
CA GLU A 525 -14.64 -35.47 -22.66
C GLU A 525 -13.80 -34.28 -23.15
N ALA A 526 -13.11 -34.41 -24.28
CA ALA A 526 -12.45 -33.28 -24.95
C ALA A 526 -13.48 -32.23 -25.38
N GLN A 527 -14.59 -32.63 -25.98
CA GLN A 527 -15.64 -31.71 -26.43
C GLN A 527 -16.28 -30.96 -25.26
N LYS A 528 -16.59 -31.64 -24.16
CA LYS A 528 -17.09 -30.99 -22.92
C LYS A 528 -16.10 -29.97 -22.38
N HIS A 529 -14.81 -30.30 -22.36
CA HIS A 529 -13.78 -29.38 -21.91
C HIS A 529 -13.68 -28.17 -22.85
N LEU A 530 -13.64 -28.38 -24.17
CA LEU A 530 -13.63 -27.29 -25.15
C LEU A 530 -14.85 -26.37 -25.05
N ASP A 531 -16.05 -26.92 -24.82
CA ASP A 531 -17.26 -26.12 -24.57
C ASP A 531 -17.07 -25.20 -23.36
N ARG A 532 -16.52 -25.74 -22.28
CA ARG A 532 -16.21 -24.96 -21.09
C ARG A 532 -15.17 -23.87 -21.37
N LEU A 533 -14.06 -24.20 -22.02
CA LEU A 533 -13.00 -23.22 -22.33
C LEU A 533 -13.53 -22.08 -23.21
N ARG A 534 -14.33 -22.40 -24.23
CA ARG A 534 -15.01 -21.39 -25.06
C ARG A 534 -15.93 -20.50 -24.22
N ALA A 535 -16.69 -21.06 -23.29
CA ALA A 535 -17.56 -20.29 -22.41
C ALA A 535 -16.76 -19.31 -21.53
N LEU A 536 -15.66 -19.78 -20.92
CA LEU A 536 -14.77 -18.95 -20.10
C LEU A 536 -14.15 -17.79 -20.89
N LEU A 537 -13.60 -18.09 -22.07
CA LEU A 537 -13.01 -17.07 -22.92
C LEU A 537 -14.06 -16.10 -23.49
N LYS A 538 -15.28 -16.59 -23.77
CA LYS A 538 -16.39 -15.74 -24.20
C LYS A 538 -16.77 -14.71 -23.14
N ILE A 539 -16.75 -15.07 -21.85
CA ILE A 539 -17.00 -14.12 -20.75
C ILE A 539 -15.98 -12.97 -20.80
N ALA A 540 -14.69 -13.29 -20.99
CA ALA A 540 -13.66 -12.27 -21.14
C ALA A 540 -13.91 -11.38 -22.37
N LYS A 541 -14.27 -11.95 -23.53
CA LYS A 541 -14.58 -11.19 -24.75
C LYS A 541 -15.82 -10.32 -24.61
N ASP A 542 -16.84 -10.77 -23.88
CA ASP A 542 -18.07 -10.01 -23.62
C ASP A 542 -17.82 -8.80 -22.70
N LEU A 543 -16.70 -8.77 -21.97
CA LEU A 543 -16.16 -7.62 -21.24
C LEU A 543 -15.12 -6.82 -22.04
N GLY A 544 -14.87 -7.20 -23.29
CA GLY A 544 -13.86 -6.60 -24.17
C GLY A 544 -12.41 -6.86 -23.73
N LEU A 545 -12.17 -7.91 -22.95
CA LEU A 545 -10.85 -8.36 -22.55
C LEU A 545 -10.26 -9.35 -23.56
N ASN A 546 -8.98 -9.69 -23.40
CA ASN A 546 -8.28 -10.59 -24.31
C ASN A 546 -8.50 -12.07 -23.93
N ALA A 547 -8.81 -12.90 -24.91
CA ALA A 547 -8.89 -14.35 -24.78
C ALA A 547 -7.58 -15.00 -25.25
N SER A 548 -7.01 -15.88 -24.43
CA SER A 548 -5.69 -16.47 -24.67
C SER A 548 -5.73 -17.99 -24.50
N LEU A 549 -5.00 -18.72 -25.35
CA LEU A 549 -4.84 -20.18 -25.23
C LEU A 549 -3.37 -20.57 -25.16
N GLY A 550 -3.06 -21.51 -24.27
CA GLY A 550 -1.72 -22.08 -24.12
C GLY A 550 -1.56 -23.43 -24.80
N CYS A 551 -0.36 -23.75 -25.25
CA CYS A 551 0.02 -25.10 -25.65
C CYS A 551 1.50 -25.39 -25.40
N ILE A 552 1.83 -26.67 -25.30
CA ILE A 552 3.20 -27.16 -25.46
C ILE A 552 3.55 -27.24 -26.95
N ALA A 553 4.79 -26.95 -27.30
CA ALA A 553 5.25 -26.99 -28.70
C ALA A 553 5.16 -28.38 -29.35
N ASN A 554 5.39 -29.46 -28.59
CA ASN A 554 5.39 -30.84 -29.09
C ASN A 554 4.36 -31.76 -28.40
N GLY A 555 3.22 -31.19 -27.97
CA GLY A 555 2.16 -31.95 -27.31
C GLY A 555 1.52 -33.00 -28.24
N GLY A 556 1.08 -34.12 -27.66
CA GLY A 556 0.40 -35.19 -28.39
C GLY A 556 -0.80 -35.75 -27.65
N TYR A 557 -1.78 -36.27 -28.39
CA TYR A 557 -2.91 -36.99 -27.78
C TYR A 557 -2.45 -38.25 -27.07
N LYS A 558 -3.20 -38.70 -26.06
CA LYS A 558 -2.92 -39.91 -25.25
C LYS A 558 -2.54 -41.14 -26.08
N ASN A 559 -3.21 -41.31 -27.22
CA ASN A 559 -3.05 -42.41 -28.18
C ASN A 559 -2.04 -42.12 -29.30
N SER A 560 -1.20 -41.08 -29.16
CA SER A 560 -0.14 -40.78 -30.13
C SER A 560 0.78 -41.99 -30.33
N PRO A 561 1.25 -42.26 -31.57
CA PRO A 561 2.05 -43.45 -31.86
C PRO A 561 3.33 -43.49 -31.03
N VAL A 562 3.58 -44.61 -30.34
CA VAL A 562 4.66 -44.72 -29.35
C VAL A 562 6.04 -44.51 -29.98
N GLU A 563 6.23 -45.01 -31.20
CA GLU A 563 7.44 -44.88 -31.98
C GLU A 563 7.75 -43.43 -32.39
N LEU A 564 6.77 -42.53 -32.36
CA LEU A 564 6.91 -41.11 -32.70
C LEU A 564 7.16 -40.21 -31.47
N ARG A 565 7.04 -40.75 -30.26
CA ARG A 565 7.16 -39.98 -29.01
C ARG A 565 8.57 -39.43 -28.76
N ALA A 566 8.63 -38.36 -27.97
CA ALA A 566 9.85 -37.72 -27.52
C ALA A 566 10.68 -38.64 -26.61
N GLU A 567 12.01 -38.45 -26.64
CA GLU A 567 12.92 -39.05 -25.67
C GLU A 567 13.03 -38.13 -24.43
N ASP A 568 13.03 -38.69 -23.23
CA ASP A 568 12.99 -37.96 -21.96
C ASP A 568 14.26 -38.07 -21.11
N SER A 569 15.07 -39.12 -21.32
CA SER A 569 16.28 -39.38 -20.53
C SER A 569 17.32 -38.28 -20.68
N THR A 570 17.81 -37.73 -19.57
CA THR A 570 18.99 -36.83 -19.53
C THR A 570 20.30 -37.59 -19.36
N VAL A 571 20.23 -38.87 -18.93
CA VAL A 571 21.40 -39.73 -18.75
C VAL A 571 22.09 -40.01 -20.08
N ASP A 572 23.41 -39.86 -20.11
CA ASP A 572 24.28 -40.06 -21.28
C ASP A 572 23.86 -39.26 -22.52
N ARG A 573 23.20 -38.11 -22.33
CA ARG A 573 22.81 -37.20 -23.41
C ARG A 573 23.70 -35.97 -23.48
N PRO A 574 24.40 -35.75 -24.62
CA PRO A 574 25.07 -34.47 -24.88
C PRO A 574 24.06 -33.31 -24.81
N HIS A 575 24.47 -32.17 -24.26
CA HIS A 575 23.65 -30.96 -24.02
C HIS A 575 22.61 -31.06 -22.90
N TYR A 576 22.62 -32.12 -22.10
CA TYR A 576 21.77 -32.21 -20.91
C TYR A 576 22.61 -32.57 -19.69
N HIS A 577 22.19 -32.09 -18.53
CA HIS A 577 22.77 -32.49 -17.25
C HIS A 577 21.76 -33.25 -16.38
N THR A 578 22.27 -34.10 -15.50
CA THR A 578 21.47 -34.96 -14.62
C THR A 578 21.21 -34.34 -13.24
N ALA A 579 21.71 -33.12 -12.99
CA ALA A 579 21.57 -32.44 -11.69
C ALA A 579 20.11 -32.28 -11.23
N ASN A 580 19.16 -32.19 -12.18
CA ASN A 580 17.73 -32.07 -11.91
C ASN A 580 16.96 -33.37 -12.22
N GLY A 581 17.63 -34.51 -12.09
CA GLY A 581 17.06 -35.84 -12.29
C GLY A 581 17.46 -36.50 -13.62
N PRO A 582 17.20 -37.81 -13.75
CA PRO A 582 17.62 -38.62 -14.91
C PRO A 582 16.71 -38.47 -16.14
N ARG A 583 15.62 -37.68 -16.03
CA ARG A 583 14.66 -37.42 -17.10
C ARG A 583 14.15 -35.99 -17.00
N ILE A 584 13.83 -35.39 -18.14
CA ILE A 584 13.00 -34.16 -18.17
C ILE A 584 11.55 -34.51 -17.81
N TYR A 585 10.80 -33.52 -17.32
CA TYR A 585 9.37 -33.69 -17.09
C TYR A 585 8.67 -33.75 -18.45
N ILE A 586 8.05 -34.89 -18.78
CA ILE A 586 7.09 -35.07 -19.90
C ILE A 586 6.02 -36.08 -19.46
N MET A 587 4.79 -36.00 -19.99
CA MET A 587 3.70 -36.91 -19.58
C MET A 587 3.66 -38.22 -20.38
N GLY A 588 4.44 -38.31 -21.45
CA GLY A 588 4.65 -39.50 -22.27
C GLY A 588 4.13 -39.37 -23.71
N PRO A 589 2.92 -38.87 -23.98
CA PRO A 589 2.38 -38.77 -25.34
C PRO A 589 3.02 -37.72 -26.26
N GLU A 590 3.90 -36.88 -25.72
CA GLU A 590 4.57 -35.82 -26.48
C GLU A 590 5.44 -36.39 -27.60
N LEU A 591 5.48 -35.68 -28.71
CA LEU A 591 6.04 -36.16 -29.96
C LEU A 591 7.45 -35.60 -30.19
N CYS A 592 8.26 -36.29 -30.99
CA CYS A 592 9.62 -35.83 -31.31
C CYS A 592 9.62 -35.05 -32.63
N PRO A 593 9.84 -33.72 -32.64
CA PRO A 593 9.80 -32.93 -33.88
C PRO A 593 10.85 -33.30 -34.94
N SER A 594 11.83 -34.12 -34.58
CA SER A 594 12.86 -34.59 -35.52
C SER A 594 12.48 -35.87 -36.28
N LYS A 595 11.38 -36.54 -35.89
CA LYS A 595 10.92 -37.77 -36.55
C LYS A 595 10.05 -37.41 -37.77
N PRO A 596 10.19 -38.13 -38.91
CA PRO A 596 9.39 -37.86 -40.10
C PRO A 596 7.88 -37.95 -39.82
N GLY A 597 7.09 -37.02 -40.36
CA GLY A 597 5.64 -36.98 -40.20
C GLY A 597 5.14 -36.35 -38.90
N VAL A 598 6.01 -36.14 -37.90
CA VAL A 598 5.63 -35.52 -36.63
C VAL A 598 5.27 -34.04 -36.80
N PRO A 599 6.07 -33.19 -37.48
CA PRO A 599 5.70 -31.80 -37.67
C PRO A 599 4.34 -31.62 -38.33
N GLU A 600 4.01 -32.42 -39.35
CA GLU A 600 2.71 -32.38 -40.01
C GLU A 600 1.56 -32.80 -39.07
N MET A 601 1.80 -33.81 -38.23
CA MET A 601 0.83 -34.29 -37.23
C MET A 601 0.56 -33.24 -36.14
N GLU A 602 1.61 -32.65 -35.55
CA GLU A 602 1.49 -31.61 -34.52
C GLU A 602 0.82 -30.35 -35.08
N MET A 603 1.12 -29.97 -36.33
CA MET A 603 0.41 -28.88 -37.01
C MET A 603 -1.08 -29.19 -37.20
N GLY A 604 -1.45 -30.45 -37.47
CA GLY A 604 -2.84 -30.90 -37.48
C GLY A 604 -3.54 -30.70 -36.14
N TYR A 605 -2.91 -31.13 -35.04
CA TYR A 605 -3.44 -30.93 -33.68
C TYR A 605 -3.58 -29.44 -33.32
N CYS A 606 -2.67 -28.59 -33.81
CA CYS A 606 -2.81 -27.15 -33.65
C CYS A 606 -3.96 -26.56 -34.46
N GLN A 607 -4.17 -27.02 -35.69
CA GLN A 607 -5.29 -26.59 -36.53
C GLN A 607 -6.64 -26.96 -35.90
N GLU A 608 -6.75 -28.16 -35.32
CA GLU A 608 -7.96 -28.58 -34.58
C GLU A 608 -8.32 -27.58 -33.46
N LYS A 609 -7.31 -27.11 -32.71
CA LYS A 609 -7.51 -26.08 -31.68
C LYS A 609 -7.89 -24.73 -32.30
N PHE A 610 -7.25 -24.29 -33.37
CA PHE A 610 -7.61 -23.02 -34.02
C PHE A 610 -9.07 -23.04 -34.49
N ASP A 611 -9.50 -24.12 -35.14
CA ASP A 611 -10.87 -24.31 -35.60
C ASP A 611 -11.86 -24.31 -34.41
N ALA A 612 -11.51 -25.00 -33.32
CA ALA A 612 -12.34 -25.10 -32.12
C ALA A 612 -12.55 -23.77 -31.38
N PHE A 613 -11.66 -22.78 -31.56
CA PHE A 613 -11.74 -21.46 -30.91
C PHE A 613 -12.01 -20.30 -31.88
N GLN A 614 -12.21 -20.57 -33.18
CA GLN A 614 -12.44 -19.54 -34.20
C GLN A 614 -13.64 -18.63 -33.88
N SER A 615 -14.70 -19.18 -33.28
CA SER A 615 -15.92 -18.44 -32.93
C SER A 615 -15.75 -17.48 -31.76
N VAL A 616 -14.77 -17.72 -30.88
CA VAL A 616 -14.45 -16.85 -29.75
C VAL A 616 -13.44 -15.78 -30.17
N GLY A 617 -12.47 -16.16 -30.99
CA GLY A 617 -11.34 -15.32 -31.38
C GLY A 617 -10.26 -15.29 -30.29
N LEU A 618 -9.04 -15.69 -30.64
CA LEU A 618 -7.90 -15.73 -29.72
C LEU A 618 -6.98 -14.53 -29.96
N ASP A 619 -6.74 -13.75 -28.91
CA ASP A 619 -5.92 -12.54 -28.92
C ASP A 619 -4.45 -12.83 -28.59
N TYR A 620 -4.18 -13.86 -27.76
CA TYR A 620 -2.83 -14.38 -27.54
C TYR A 620 -2.73 -15.90 -27.69
N TRP A 621 -1.60 -16.34 -28.22
CA TRP A 621 -1.18 -17.74 -28.25
C TRP A 621 0.12 -17.93 -27.49
N PHE A 622 0.06 -18.72 -26.42
CA PHE A 622 1.21 -19.00 -25.55
C PHE A 622 1.81 -20.37 -25.92
N ILE A 623 3.09 -20.40 -26.29
CA ILE A 623 3.80 -21.63 -26.67
C ILE A 623 4.84 -21.96 -25.61
N ALA A 624 4.66 -23.06 -24.89
CA ALA A 624 5.57 -23.54 -23.85
C ALA A 624 6.60 -24.56 -24.38
N PRO A 625 7.87 -24.47 -23.94
CA PRO A 625 8.92 -25.43 -24.32
C PRO A 625 8.94 -26.68 -23.44
N TYR A 626 8.61 -26.52 -22.17
CA TYR A 626 8.75 -27.50 -21.10
C TYR A 626 7.46 -27.55 -20.27
N ASP A 627 7.52 -28.24 -19.14
CA ASP A 627 6.42 -28.78 -18.34
C ASP A 627 6.08 -30.19 -18.83
N ASN A 628 4.97 -30.45 -19.50
CA ASN A 628 4.80 -31.73 -20.19
C ASN A 628 5.60 -31.83 -21.51
N GLY A 629 6.27 -30.77 -21.97
CA GLY A 629 7.04 -30.72 -23.23
C GLY A 629 8.53 -31.04 -23.15
N GLY A 630 9.13 -31.22 -24.32
CA GLY A 630 10.58 -31.42 -24.46
C GLY A 630 10.98 -32.65 -25.27
N CYS A 631 12.24 -32.69 -25.70
CA CYS A 631 12.83 -33.87 -26.33
C CYS A 631 14.35 -33.87 -26.17
N THR A 632 14.91 -34.97 -25.63
CA THR A 632 16.34 -35.15 -25.36
C THR A 632 17.10 -35.86 -26.47
N CYS A 633 16.46 -36.15 -27.60
CA CYS A 633 17.13 -36.84 -28.70
C CYS A 633 18.22 -35.95 -29.33
N PRO A 634 19.32 -36.51 -29.87
CA PRO A 634 20.44 -35.72 -30.39
C PRO A 634 20.06 -34.75 -31.51
N LYS A 635 18.98 -35.02 -32.26
CA LYS A 635 18.51 -34.14 -33.34
C LYS A 635 17.70 -32.95 -32.84
N CYS A 636 17.15 -33.01 -31.64
CA CYS A 636 16.39 -31.93 -31.01
C CYS A 636 17.26 -31.07 -30.09
N ALA A 637 18.40 -31.59 -29.64
CA ALA A 637 19.33 -30.88 -28.76
C ALA A 637 20.05 -29.69 -29.45
N PRO A 638 20.39 -28.62 -28.70
CA PRO A 638 19.75 -28.20 -27.45
C PRO A 638 18.27 -27.88 -27.70
N TRP A 639 17.37 -28.38 -26.83
CA TRP A 639 15.92 -28.33 -27.08
C TRP A 639 15.41 -26.90 -27.36
N GLY A 640 15.62 -25.96 -26.45
CA GLY A 640 15.06 -24.60 -26.48
C GLY A 640 15.47 -23.75 -27.68
N SER A 641 16.60 -24.05 -28.33
CA SER A 641 17.09 -23.30 -29.49
C SER A 641 17.04 -24.08 -30.82
N ASN A 642 16.68 -25.36 -30.78
CA ASN A 642 16.57 -26.24 -31.94
C ASN A 642 15.23 -26.98 -31.96
N GLY A 643 15.07 -28.06 -31.20
CA GLY A 643 13.87 -28.92 -31.24
C GLY A 643 12.58 -28.16 -30.96
N TYR A 644 12.58 -27.26 -29.98
CA TYR A 644 11.46 -26.38 -29.64
C TYR A 644 11.07 -25.46 -30.81
N LEU A 645 12.06 -24.78 -31.40
CA LEU A 645 11.83 -23.81 -32.47
C LEU A 645 11.42 -24.45 -33.80
N ARG A 646 11.73 -25.74 -34.01
CA ARG A 646 11.20 -26.49 -35.16
C ARG A 646 9.68 -26.54 -35.20
N MET A 647 9.03 -26.40 -34.04
CA MET A 647 7.57 -26.41 -33.94
C MET A 647 6.99 -25.08 -33.54
N ALA A 648 7.62 -24.35 -32.60
CA ALA A 648 7.12 -23.07 -32.14
C ALA A 648 6.94 -22.06 -33.30
N GLU A 649 7.88 -22.00 -34.25
CA GLU A 649 7.79 -21.09 -35.39
C GLU A 649 6.64 -21.45 -36.36
N PRO A 650 6.53 -22.70 -36.88
CA PRO A 650 5.39 -23.10 -37.69
C PRO A 650 4.03 -22.90 -37.00
N ILE A 651 3.92 -23.26 -35.72
CA ILE A 651 2.69 -23.11 -34.93
C ILE A 651 2.30 -21.62 -34.84
N ALA A 652 3.26 -20.75 -34.50
CA ALA A 652 3.04 -19.32 -34.39
C ALA A 652 2.60 -18.69 -35.71
N ARG A 653 3.21 -19.10 -36.83
CA ARG A 653 2.84 -18.61 -38.17
C ARG A 653 1.43 -19.07 -38.56
N ALA A 654 1.06 -20.32 -38.26
CA ALA A 654 -0.28 -20.82 -38.50
C ALA A 654 -1.32 -20.12 -37.61
N TYR A 655 -1.00 -19.87 -36.34
CA TYR A 655 -1.83 -19.08 -35.44
C TYR A 655 -2.08 -17.68 -36.00
N LYS A 656 -1.03 -16.93 -36.40
CA LYS A 656 -1.17 -15.60 -37.00
C LYS A 656 -1.97 -15.62 -38.30
N LYS A 657 -1.98 -16.74 -39.04
CA LYS A 657 -2.84 -16.91 -40.22
C LYS A 657 -4.32 -17.10 -39.84
N ALA A 658 -4.60 -17.89 -38.80
CA ALA A 658 -5.96 -18.12 -38.30
C ALA A 658 -6.54 -16.89 -37.56
N PHE A 659 -5.68 -16.16 -36.86
CA PHE A 659 -5.99 -14.98 -36.04
C PHE A 659 -5.04 -13.82 -36.39
N PRO A 660 -5.33 -13.04 -37.45
CA PRO A 660 -4.40 -12.02 -37.98
C PRO A 660 -4.02 -10.87 -37.03
N GLN A 661 -4.85 -10.60 -36.02
CA GLN A 661 -4.57 -9.59 -34.98
C GLN A 661 -3.96 -10.21 -33.71
N GLY A 662 -3.81 -11.53 -33.69
CA GLY A 662 -3.32 -12.29 -32.56
C GLY A 662 -1.83 -12.10 -32.33
N LYS A 663 -1.44 -12.16 -31.06
CA LYS A 663 -0.05 -12.03 -30.62
C LYS A 663 0.50 -13.34 -30.07
N VAL A 664 1.77 -13.61 -30.32
CA VAL A 664 2.44 -14.85 -29.90
C VAL A 664 3.33 -14.55 -28.70
N ILE A 665 3.15 -15.34 -27.64
CA ILE A 665 3.99 -15.36 -26.46
C ILE A 665 4.84 -16.61 -26.52
N LEU A 666 6.14 -16.45 -26.69
CA LEU A 666 7.10 -17.55 -26.65
C LEU A 666 7.65 -17.70 -25.24
N SER A 667 7.39 -18.83 -24.61
CA SER A 667 7.88 -19.10 -23.26
C SER A 667 9.30 -19.63 -23.27
N THR A 668 10.05 -19.26 -22.25
CA THR A 668 11.37 -19.82 -21.93
C THR A 668 11.36 -20.56 -20.60
N TRP A 669 10.16 -20.96 -20.14
CA TRP A 669 9.98 -21.71 -18.89
C TRP A 669 10.96 -22.89 -18.86
N TYR A 670 11.75 -23.01 -17.79
CA TYR A 670 12.77 -24.06 -17.61
C TYR A 670 13.94 -24.10 -18.60
N PHE A 671 14.18 -23.04 -19.38
CA PHE A 671 15.43 -22.94 -20.15
C PHE A 671 16.65 -23.06 -19.24
N ASP A 672 17.59 -23.91 -19.66
CA ASP A 672 18.82 -24.30 -18.96
C ASP A 672 18.59 -24.96 -17.58
N ARG A 673 17.36 -25.44 -17.30
CA ARG A 673 17.09 -26.27 -16.11
C ARG A 673 17.58 -27.71 -16.30
N TRP A 674 17.46 -28.27 -17.50
CA TRP A 674 18.04 -29.57 -17.85
C TRP A 674 18.95 -29.48 -19.06
N GLY A 675 18.59 -28.63 -20.03
CA GLY A 675 19.42 -28.34 -21.19
C GLY A 675 20.64 -27.50 -20.84
N ILE A 676 21.59 -27.43 -21.77
CA ILE A 676 22.78 -26.59 -21.67
C ILE A 676 22.85 -25.69 -22.90
N GLY A 677 22.88 -24.37 -22.67
CA GLY A 677 23.06 -23.35 -23.71
C GLY A 677 21.78 -23.04 -24.49
N GLU A 678 20.61 -23.26 -23.90
CA GLU A 678 19.32 -22.94 -24.51
C GLU A 678 19.13 -21.44 -24.64
N TRP A 679 19.46 -20.67 -23.59
CA TRP A 679 19.44 -19.21 -23.61
C TRP A 679 20.41 -18.61 -24.63
N ASP A 680 21.65 -19.10 -24.63
CA ASP A 680 22.67 -18.67 -25.61
C ASP A 680 22.22 -18.99 -27.04
N GLY A 681 21.69 -20.19 -27.26
CA GLY A 681 21.26 -20.66 -28.57
C GLY A 681 20.10 -19.83 -29.14
N ILE A 682 19.05 -19.58 -28.34
CA ILE A 682 17.92 -18.77 -28.82
C ILE A 682 18.36 -17.32 -29.07
N THR A 683 19.24 -16.78 -28.21
CA THR A 683 19.79 -15.43 -28.37
C THR A 683 20.59 -15.31 -29.65
N ALA A 684 21.47 -16.28 -29.93
CA ALA A 684 22.26 -16.31 -31.15
C ALA A 684 21.37 -16.39 -32.40
N ARG A 685 20.33 -17.23 -32.37
CA ARG A 685 19.38 -17.37 -33.47
C ARG A 685 18.61 -16.07 -33.71
N PHE A 686 18.03 -15.46 -32.67
CA PHE A 686 17.26 -14.23 -32.80
C PHE A 686 18.11 -12.99 -33.10
N LYS A 687 19.41 -13.05 -32.79
CA LYS A 687 20.38 -12.04 -33.22
C LYS A 687 20.74 -12.19 -34.70
N ALA A 688 20.84 -13.42 -35.20
CA ALA A 688 21.08 -13.69 -36.61
C ALA A 688 19.87 -13.27 -37.47
N GLU A 689 18.66 -13.57 -37.00
CA GLU A 689 17.41 -13.19 -37.63
C GLU A 689 16.37 -12.86 -36.57
N LYS A 690 15.99 -11.58 -36.49
CA LYS A 690 14.96 -11.15 -35.52
C LYS A 690 13.62 -11.80 -35.89
N PRO A 691 12.96 -12.53 -34.98
CA PRO A 691 11.73 -13.23 -35.30
C PRO A 691 10.59 -12.23 -35.58
N ASP A 692 9.91 -12.41 -36.71
CA ASP A 692 8.69 -11.68 -37.10
C ASP A 692 7.40 -12.36 -36.60
N TRP A 693 7.53 -13.57 -36.07
CA TRP A 693 6.43 -14.43 -35.65
C TRP A 693 6.19 -14.45 -34.12
N VAL A 694 7.05 -13.79 -33.34
CA VAL A 694 6.95 -13.66 -31.86
C VAL A 694 6.71 -12.20 -31.49
N ASP A 695 5.77 -11.96 -30.57
CA ASP A 695 5.49 -10.62 -30.06
C ASP A 695 6.06 -10.41 -28.64
N TYR A 696 6.11 -11.46 -27.82
CA TYR A 696 6.62 -11.42 -26.44
C TYR A 696 7.49 -12.62 -26.10
N ILE A 697 8.51 -12.39 -25.26
CA ILE A 697 9.19 -13.46 -24.52
C ILE A 697 8.57 -13.54 -23.13
N MET A 698 8.15 -14.72 -22.71
CA MET A 698 7.76 -14.97 -21.33
C MET A 698 8.87 -15.70 -20.60
N CYS A 699 9.36 -15.10 -19.52
CA CYS A 699 10.46 -15.63 -18.74
C CYS A 699 10.11 -15.65 -17.26
N ASP A 700 10.19 -16.83 -16.67
CA ASP A 700 10.17 -17.06 -15.24
C ASP A 700 10.66 -18.50 -14.95
N ASN A 701 10.77 -18.84 -13.67
CA ASN A 701 11.12 -20.19 -13.20
C ASN A 701 10.59 -20.38 -11.76
N PHE A 702 10.55 -21.63 -11.31
CA PHE A 702 9.89 -22.05 -10.06
C PHE A 702 10.47 -21.37 -8.80
N GLU A 703 11.79 -21.42 -8.62
CA GLU A 703 12.45 -20.94 -7.40
C GLU A 703 12.99 -19.51 -7.57
N GLU A 704 14.06 -19.39 -8.36
CA GLU A 704 14.75 -18.13 -8.68
C GLU A 704 14.42 -17.66 -10.09
N TYR A 705 14.31 -16.35 -10.27
CA TYR A 705 14.09 -15.78 -11.60
C TYR A 705 15.34 -16.01 -12.48
N PRO A 706 15.19 -16.40 -13.77
CA PRO A 706 16.34 -16.61 -14.65
C PRO A 706 17.23 -15.36 -14.75
N ARG A 707 18.52 -15.51 -14.42
CA ARG A 707 19.49 -14.40 -14.48
C ARG A 707 19.79 -13.93 -15.91
N TYR A 708 19.74 -14.84 -16.88
CA TYR A 708 20.14 -14.57 -18.25
C TYR A 708 19.52 -13.30 -18.87
N PRO A 709 18.18 -13.10 -18.90
CA PRO A 709 17.58 -11.88 -19.45
C PRO A 709 17.90 -10.61 -18.65
N LEU A 710 18.26 -10.74 -17.37
CA LEU A 710 18.69 -9.61 -16.54
C LEU A 710 20.07 -9.14 -16.96
N ASP A 711 20.99 -10.08 -17.17
CA ASP A 711 22.42 -9.83 -17.39
C ASP A 711 22.77 -9.62 -18.89
N HIS A 712 22.10 -10.32 -19.80
CA HIS A 712 22.39 -10.31 -21.24
C HIS A 712 21.34 -9.58 -22.09
N GLY A 713 20.20 -9.22 -21.49
CA GLY A 713 19.04 -8.68 -22.19
C GLY A 713 18.13 -9.78 -22.78
N VAL A 714 16.94 -9.37 -23.20
CA VAL A 714 15.91 -10.28 -23.70
C VAL A 714 16.26 -10.73 -25.12
N PRO A 715 16.19 -12.05 -25.45
CA PRO A 715 16.41 -12.53 -26.82
C PRO A 715 15.58 -11.76 -27.86
N GLY A 716 16.24 -11.28 -28.92
CA GLY A 716 15.60 -10.49 -29.98
C GLY A 716 15.22 -9.05 -29.61
N GLY A 717 15.51 -8.59 -28.38
CA GLY A 717 15.08 -7.29 -27.86
C GLY A 717 13.56 -7.16 -27.78
N LEU A 718 12.88 -8.29 -27.57
CA LEU A 718 11.42 -8.36 -27.48
C LEU A 718 10.93 -7.91 -26.09
N PRO A 719 9.69 -7.42 -25.98
CA PRO A 719 9.06 -7.17 -24.68
C PRO A 719 9.03 -8.43 -23.81
N LEU A 720 9.30 -8.27 -22.51
CA LEU A 720 9.39 -9.36 -21.54
C LEU A 720 8.12 -9.46 -20.70
N LEU A 721 7.58 -10.66 -20.57
CA LEU A 721 6.49 -10.99 -19.66
C LEU A 721 7.02 -11.88 -18.54
N ASN A 722 6.55 -11.70 -17.31
CA ASN A 722 6.80 -12.64 -16.23
C ASN A 722 5.69 -13.71 -16.15
N PHE A 723 6.02 -14.80 -15.48
CA PHE A 723 5.14 -15.95 -15.25
C PHE A 723 5.30 -16.45 -13.82
N PRO A 724 5.04 -15.60 -12.80
CA PRO A 724 5.33 -15.96 -11.43
C PRO A 724 4.42 -17.09 -11.00
N ASP A 725 5.00 -18.12 -10.38
CA ASP A 725 4.22 -19.16 -9.72
C ASP A 725 3.67 -18.63 -8.40
N ILE A 726 2.34 -18.54 -8.34
CA ILE A 726 1.59 -18.10 -7.16
C ILE A 726 0.85 -19.26 -6.47
N SER A 727 0.91 -20.47 -7.03
CA SER A 727 0.09 -21.60 -6.59
C SER A 727 0.91 -22.67 -5.87
N MET A 728 1.99 -23.13 -6.49
CA MET A 728 2.68 -24.36 -6.08
C MET A 728 3.86 -24.08 -5.13
N TYR A 729 4.41 -22.86 -5.20
CA TYR A 729 5.63 -22.47 -4.50
C TYR A 729 5.62 -22.92 -3.02
N GLY A 730 6.58 -23.76 -2.65
CA GLY A 730 6.84 -24.16 -1.26
C GLY A 730 5.72 -24.95 -0.56
N GLN A 731 4.72 -25.45 -1.31
CA GLN A 731 3.60 -26.23 -0.77
C GLN A 731 3.51 -27.61 -1.42
N ASP A 732 3.10 -28.60 -0.66
CA ASP A 732 2.63 -29.90 -1.15
C ASP A 732 1.68 -30.50 -0.11
N PRO A 733 0.39 -30.74 -0.44
CA PRO A 733 -0.30 -30.37 -1.68
C PRO A 733 -0.46 -28.85 -1.85
N TRP A 734 -0.49 -28.35 -3.09
CA TRP A 734 -0.41 -26.92 -3.44
C TRP A 734 -1.52 -26.06 -2.81
N GLY A 735 -2.75 -26.57 -2.78
CA GLY A 735 -3.93 -25.89 -2.23
C GLY A 735 -4.42 -26.43 -0.88
N GLY A 736 -3.69 -27.36 -0.25
CA GLY A 736 -4.25 -28.15 0.85
C GLY A 736 -4.29 -27.49 2.23
N TYR A 737 -3.85 -26.24 2.34
CA TYR A 737 -3.71 -25.54 3.62
C TYR A 737 -4.47 -24.20 3.68
N GLY A 738 -5.43 -23.97 2.77
CA GLY A 738 -6.19 -22.73 2.68
C GLY A 738 -5.43 -21.59 2.00
N ALA A 739 -5.75 -20.36 2.37
CA ALA A 739 -5.15 -19.16 1.76
C ALA A 739 -3.60 -19.22 1.75
N ASN A 740 -2.97 -18.91 0.61
CA ASN A 740 -1.52 -19.03 0.41
C ASN A 740 -0.83 -17.71 0.01
N PRO A 741 -1.01 -16.60 0.76
CA PRO A 741 -0.43 -15.31 0.39
C PRO A 741 1.09 -15.27 0.59
N HIS A 742 1.81 -14.63 -0.33
CA HIS A 742 3.25 -14.37 -0.21
C HIS A 742 3.66 -13.03 -0.88
N PRO A 743 3.14 -11.90 -0.38
CA PRO A 743 3.42 -10.58 -0.95
C PRO A 743 4.89 -10.17 -0.88
N GLY A 744 5.63 -10.53 0.18
CA GLY A 744 7.05 -10.22 0.32
C GLY A 744 7.89 -10.89 -0.77
N ARG A 745 7.62 -12.16 -1.06
CA ARG A 745 8.25 -12.88 -2.18
C ARG A 745 7.93 -12.24 -3.53
N LEU A 746 6.66 -11.89 -3.77
CA LEU A 746 6.24 -11.25 -5.02
C LEU A 746 6.91 -9.88 -5.18
N GLN A 747 7.01 -9.09 -4.11
CA GLN A 747 7.77 -7.84 -4.09
C GLN A 747 9.24 -8.08 -4.43
N GLN A 748 9.89 -9.05 -3.80
CA GLN A 748 11.31 -9.35 -4.05
C GLN A 748 11.56 -9.74 -5.52
N ARG A 749 10.65 -10.50 -6.14
CA ARG A 749 10.72 -10.84 -7.56
C ARG A 749 10.47 -9.61 -8.44
N TRP A 750 9.50 -8.79 -8.07
CA TRP A 750 9.18 -7.56 -8.77
C TRP A 750 10.36 -6.59 -8.78
N ASP A 751 11.00 -6.36 -7.64
CA ASP A 751 12.14 -5.43 -7.53
C ASP A 751 13.32 -5.84 -8.42
N GLN A 752 13.47 -7.14 -8.70
CA GLN A 752 14.49 -7.66 -9.63
C GLN A 752 14.15 -7.43 -11.11
N THR A 753 12.87 -7.27 -11.44
CA THR A 753 12.37 -7.43 -12.82
C THR A 753 11.60 -6.22 -13.35
N LYS A 754 11.08 -5.34 -12.49
CA LYS A 754 10.12 -4.27 -12.85
C LYS A 754 10.59 -3.33 -13.96
N GLU A 755 11.89 -3.05 -14.06
CA GLU A 755 12.48 -2.17 -15.08
C GLU A 755 12.54 -2.79 -16.49
N LYS A 756 12.27 -4.10 -16.61
CA LYS A 756 12.35 -4.85 -17.89
C LYS A 756 11.01 -5.41 -18.34
N LEU A 757 10.05 -5.55 -17.43
CA LEU A 757 8.79 -6.22 -17.72
C LEU A 757 7.83 -5.32 -18.48
N SER A 758 6.98 -5.94 -19.28
CA SER A 758 5.83 -5.35 -19.98
C SER A 758 4.51 -5.97 -19.50
N GLY A 759 4.53 -6.63 -18.33
CA GLY A 759 3.40 -7.35 -17.79
C GLY A 759 3.66 -8.83 -17.51
N GLY A 760 2.60 -9.63 -17.47
CA GLY A 760 2.71 -11.07 -17.24
C GLY A 760 1.40 -11.85 -17.19
N PHE A 761 1.54 -13.14 -16.90
CA PHE A 761 0.46 -14.08 -16.60
C PHE A 761 0.93 -14.94 -15.43
N PRO A 762 0.43 -14.79 -14.20
CA PRO A 762 0.90 -15.61 -13.10
C PRO A 762 0.29 -17.02 -13.23
N TYR A 763 1.04 -18.06 -12.83
CA TYR A 763 0.53 -19.44 -12.85
C TYR A 763 -0.49 -19.63 -11.72
N SER A 764 -1.78 -19.71 -12.08
CA SER A 764 -2.87 -19.95 -11.14
C SER A 764 -3.53 -21.30 -11.36
N GLU A 765 -3.41 -22.14 -10.35
CA GLU A 765 -3.98 -23.48 -10.31
C GLU A 765 -5.35 -23.52 -9.60
N GLY A 766 -5.66 -22.51 -8.80
CA GLY A 766 -6.92 -22.49 -8.07
C GLY A 766 -7.20 -21.16 -7.39
N ILE A 767 -8.10 -21.17 -6.41
CA ILE A 767 -8.57 -19.96 -5.74
C ILE A 767 -7.90 -19.74 -4.37
N TYR A 768 -7.07 -20.67 -3.91
CA TYR A 768 -6.39 -20.56 -2.61
C TYR A 768 -5.30 -19.49 -2.59
N GLU A 769 -4.87 -19.01 -3.75
CA GLU A 769 -3.83 -17.99 -3.85
C GLU A 769 -4.38 -16.59 -4.18
N ASP A 770 -5.72 -16.42 -4.13
CA ASP A 770 -6.46 -15.34 -4.83
C ASP A 770 -5.86 -13.94 -4.68
N ILE A 771 -5.44 -13.60 -3.46
CA ILE A 771 -4.82 -12.32 -3.15
C ILE A 771 -3.50 -12.07 -3.92
N ASN A 772 -2.74 -13.11 -4.26
CA ASN A 772 -1.53 -13.03 -5.07
C ASN A 772 -1.84 -12.62 -6.51
N LYS A 773 -2.99 -13.00 -7.07
CA LYS A 773 -3.45 -12.50 -8.38
C LYS A 773 -3.64 -10.99 -8.35
N VAL A 774 -4.27 -10.50 -7.29
CA VAL A 774 -4.50 -9.06 -7.09
C VAL A 774 -3.17 -8.34 -6.88
N ILE A 775 -2.26 -8.89 -6.08
CA ILE A 775 -0.90 -8.34 -5.91
C ILE A 775 -0.20 -8.19 -7.26
N CYS A 776 -0.18 -9.25 -8.10
CA CYS A 776 0.43 -9.18 -9.43
C CYS A 776 -0.23 -8.11 -10.31
N ALA A 777 -1.56 -8.07 -10.37
CA ALA A 777 -2.31 -7.06 -11.12
C ALA A 777 -1.99 -5.63 -10.65
N ARG A 778 -1.84 -5.41 -9.34
CA ARG A 778 -1.50 -4.10 -8.77
C ARG A 778 -0.06 -3.69 -9.07
N LEU A 779 0.91 -4.61 -9.00
CA LEU A 779 2.30 -4.32 -9.36
C LEU A 779 2.45 -3.92 -10.84
N TRP A 780 1.68 -4.54 -11.74
CA TRP A 780 1.65 -4.14 -13.15
C TRP A 780 0.91 -2.83 -13.42
N TRP A 781 -0.03 -2.45 -12.55
CA TRP A 781 -0.77 -1.20 -12.66
C TRP A 781 0.03 -0.01 -12.12
N ASP A 782 0.60 -0.18 -10.92
CA ASP A 782 1.25 0.86 -10.12
C ASP A 782 2.59 0.34 -9.57
N PRO A 783 3.66 0.40 -10.38
CA PRO A 783 4.92 -0.35 -10.18
C PRO A 783 5.72 0.10 -8.95
N ASP A 784 5.46 1.31 -8.45
CA ASP A 784 6.16 1.92 -7.32
C ASP A 784 5.42 1.70 -5.99
N ARG A 785 4.20 1.18 -6.03
CA ARG A 785 3.42 0.91 -4.83
C ARG A 785 3.77 -0.48 -4.26
N PRO A 786 4.13 -0.59 -2.97
CA PRO A 786 4.51 -1.87 -2.37
C PRO A 786 3.39 -2.92 -2.42
N ALA A 787 3.75 -4.20 -2.58
CA ALA A 787 2.82 -5.33 -2.64
C ALA A 787 1.91 -5.43 -1.40
N ILE A 788 2.41 -5.06 -0.22
CA ILE A 788 1.61 -5.07 1.02
C ILE A 788 0.44 -4.07 0.99
N GLU A 789 0.54 -3.02 0.18
CA GLU A 789 -0.56 -2.07 0.02
C GLU A 789 -1.67 -2.64 -0.87
N ALA A 790 -1.35 -3.56 -1.80
CA ALA A 790 -2.35 -4.34 -2.52
C ALA A 790 -3.10 -5.32 -1.59
N VAL A 791 -2.42 -5.85 -0.56
CA VAL A 791 -3.07 -6.67 0.48
C VAL A 791 -4.10 -5.85 1.26
N LYS A 792 -3.76 -4.60 1.62
CA LYS A 792 -4.70 -3.70 2.31
C LYS A 792 -5.88 -3.34 1.43
N ASP A 793 -5.67 -3.03 0.15
CA ASP A 793 -6.76 -2.77 -0.80
C ASP A 793 -7.69 -3.97 -0.92
N TYR A 794 -7.12 -5.16 -1.09
CA TYR A 794 -7.88 -6.40 -1.16
C TYR A 794 -8.69 -6.64 0.11
N ALA A 795 -8.08 -6.48 1.29
CA ALA A 795 -8.75 -6.66 2.56
C ALA A 795 -9.85 -5.62 2.81
N ALA A 796 -9.62 -4.37 2.43
CA ALA A 796 -10.60 -3.31 2.55
C ALA A 796 -11.86 -3.59 1.71
N PHE A 797 -11.68 -4.09 0.49
CA PHE A 797 -12.77 -4.39 -0.42
C PHE A 797 -13.48 -5.71 -0.10
N GLU A 798 -12.73 -6.81 0.05
CA GLU A 798 -13.30 -8.15 0.22
C GLU A 798 -13.82 -8.40 1.63
N PHE A 799 -13.29 -7.70 2.63
CA PHE A 799 -13.65 -7.88 4.04
C PHE A 799 -14.25 -6.61 4.65
N SER A 800 -13.39 -5.65 5.02
CA SER A 800 -13.79 -4.37 5.62
C SER A 800 -12.59 -3.43 5.65
N PRO A 801 -12.77 -2.13 5.36
CA PRO A 801 -11.70 -1.13 5.50
C PRO A 801 -11.08 -1.10 6.90
N GLU A 802 -11.89 -1.27 7.93
CA GLU A 802 -11.46 -1.27 9.34
C GLU A 802 -10.61 -2.50 9.72
N ALA A 803 -10.67 -3.58 8.93
CA ALA A 803 -9.87 -4.79 9.10
C ALA A 803 -8.57 -4.78 8.27
N ALA A 804 -8.36 -3.82 7.37
CA ALA A 804 -7.28 -3.87 6.38
C ALA A 804 -5.87 -4.00 7.00
N ASP A 805 -5.57 -3.23 8.04
CA ASP A 805 -4.26 -3.29 8.71
C ASP A 805 -4.06 -4.62 9.47
N ASP A 806 -5.10 -5.11 10.17
CA ASP A 806 -5.04 -6.43 10.84
C ASP A 806 -4.77 -7.52 9.80
N MET A 807 -5.43 -7.46 8.65
CA MET A 807 -5.25 -8.43 7.57
C MET A 807 -3.85 -8.36 6.95
N ALA A 808 -3.26 -7.18 6.83
CA ALA A 808 -1.87 -7.05 6.39
C ALA A 808 -0.90 -7.74 7.36
N GLU A 809 -1.09 -7.60 8.68
CA GLU A 809 -0.29 -8.31 9.68
C GLU A 809 -0.53 -9.83 9.67
N ILE A 810 -1.77 -10.28 9.53
CA ILE A 810 -2.11 -11.70 9.38
C ILE A 810 -1.41 -12.30 8.15
N VAL A 811 -1.44 -11.59 7.01
CA VAL A 811 -0.79 -12.04 5.78
C VAL A 811 0.73 -12.16 5.94
N LYS A 812 1.38 -11.21 6.63
CA LYS A 812 2.83 -11.31 6.94
C LYS A 812 3.13 -12.57 7.76
N ILE A 813 2.27 -12.91 8.72
CA ILE A 813 2.43 -14.15 9.51
C ILE A 813 2.17 -15.39 8.65
N PHE A 814 1.16 -15.37 7.76
CA PHE A 814 0.91 -16.48 6.83
C PHE A 814 2.10 -16.71 5.89
N GLU A 815 2.71 -15.65 5.38
CA GLU A 815 3.91 -15.75 4.55
C GLU A 815 5.12 -16.25 5.36
N LYS A 816 5.29 -15.78 6.60
CA LYS A 816 6.33 -16.32 7.50
C LYS A 816 6.12 -17.83 7.74
N ASN A 817 4.87 -18.25 7.95
CA ASN A 817 4.49 -19.64 8.17
C ASN A 817 4.30 -20.42 6.87
N HIS A 818 4.75 -19.88 5.73
CA HIS A 818 4.58 -20.51 4.43
C HIS A 818 5.17 -21.93 4.40
N LEU A 819 6.35 -22.14 4.98
CA LEU A 819 6.86 -23.49 5.16
C LEU A 819 6.28 -24.11 6.44
N ARG A 820 5.25 -24.96 6.31
CA ARG A 820 4.46 -25.49 7.45
C ARG A 820 5.27 -26.32 8.45
N SER A 821 6.39 -26.90 8.04
CA SER A 821 7.31 -27.60 8.95
C SER A 821 8.05 -26.67 9.92
N GLN A 822 8.03 -25.36 9.68
CA GLN A 822 8.68 -24.33 10.50
C GLN A 822 7.67 -23.47 11.27
N ILE A 823 6.42 -23.94 11.39
CA ILE A 823 5.37 -23.18 12.04
C ILE A 823 5.66 -22.96 13.53
N ASP A 824 5.41 -21.74 14.02
CA ASP A 824 5.70 -21.35 15.40
C ASP A 824 4.52 -20.65 16.09
N ALA A 825 4.76 -20.14 17.30
CA ALA A 825 3.75 -19.49 18.14
C ALA A 825 3.05 -18.30 17.46
N SER A 826 3.64 -17.69 16.44
CA SER A 826 2.99 -16.61 15.67
C SER A 826 1.69 -17.07 15.00
N ALA A 827 1.52 -18.38 14.73
CA ALA A 827 0.26 -18.93 14.24
C ALA A 827 -0.92 -18.66 15.20
N VAL A 828 -0.67 -18.64 16.51
CA VAL A 828 -1.69 -18.28 17.52
C VAL A 828 -2.04 -16.80 17.41
N THR A 829 -1.04 -15.93 17.18
CA THR A 829 -1.24 -14.49 16.97
C THR A 829 -2.07 -14.22 15.72
N ALA A 830 -1.78 -14.88 14.59
CA ALA A 830 -2.59 -14.74 13.37
C ALA A 830 -4.04 -15.14 13.60
N TYR A 831 -4.30 -16.25 14.30
CA TYR A 831 -5.65 -16.66 14.65
C TYR A 831 -6.37 -15.62 15.52
N GLN A 832 -5.69 -15.06 16.53
CA GLN A 832 -6.27 -14.03 17.40
C GLN A 832 -6.57 -12.72 16.66
N LEU A 833 -5.67 -12.28 15.77
CA LEU A 833 -5.90 -11.11 14.91
C LEU A 833 -7.09 -11.37 13.97
N LEU A 834 -7.21 -12.59 13.43
CA LEU A 834 -8.33 -12.94 12.55
C LEU A 834 -9.66 -12.89 13.30
N GLU A 835 -9.73 -13.34 14.55
CA GLU A 835 -10.91 -13.20 15.42
C GLU A 835 -11.25 -11.73 15.73
N GLN A 836 -10.25 -10.84 15.81
CA GLN A 836 -10.46 -9.41 15.99
C GLN A 836 -10.99 -8.76 14.71
N ALA A 837 -10.38 -9.07 13.56
CA ALA A 837 -10.80 -8.62 12.26
C ALA A 837 -12.24 -9.07 11.98
N GLU A 838 -12.61 -10.32 12.30
CA GLU A 838 -13.95 -10.86 12.06
C GLU A 838 -15.06 -9.98 12.65
N LYS A 839 -14.83 -9.41 13.84
CA LYS A 839 -15.80 -8.53 14.52
C LYS A 839 -16.14 -7.27 13.73
N LYS A 840 -15.26 -6.86 12.83
CA LYS A 840 -15.39 -5.69 11.95
C LYS A 840 -16.12 -6.00 10.63
N LEU A 841 -16.22 -7.28 10.26
CA LEU A 841 -16.83 -7.71 9.01
C LEU A 841 -18.37 -7.74 9.08
N THR A 842 -19.01 -7.47 7.94
CA THR A 842 -20.44 -7.72 7.75
C THR A 842 -20.77 -9.21 7.73
N PRO A 843 -22.01 -9.63 8.02
CA PRO A 843 -22.40 -11.04 7.90
C PRO A 843 -22.17 -11.63 6.50
N GLN A 844 -22.31 -10.81 5.45
CA GLN A 844 -22.08 -11.23 4.08
C GLN A 844 -20.58 -11.42 3.77
N ALA A 845 -19.70 -10.53 4.25
CA ALA A 845 -18.26 -10.72 4.10
C ALA A 845 -17.78 -12.00 4.82
N ARG A 846 -18.35 -12.31 6.00
CA ARG A 846 -18.01 -13.53 6.76
C ARG A 846 -18.42 -14.83 6.08
N SER A 847 -19.50 -14.82 5.29
CA SER A 847 -19.96 -16.02 4.57
C SER A 847 -19.24 -16.25 3.24
N GLY A 848 -18.51 -15.24 2.74
CA GLY A 848 -17.74 -15.32 1.51
C GLY A 848 -16.59 -16.34 1.59
N TRP A 849 -16.34 -17.04 0.48
CA TRP A 849 -15.30 -18.07 0.40
C TRP A 849 -13.89 -17.52 0.66
N ARG A 850 -13.62 -16.26 0.27
CA ARG A 850 -12.34 -15.58 0.54
C ARG A 850 -12.04 -15.49 2.03
N TRP A 851 -13.01 -15.05 2.83
CA TRP A 851 -12.86 -14.99 4.29
C TRP A 851 -12.71 -16.39 4.89
N ARG A 852 -13.54 -17.33 4.43
CA ARG A 852 -13.50 -18.73 4.89
C ARG A 852 -12.16 -19.39 4.60
N LEU A 853 -11.50 -19.12 3.47
CA LEU A 853 -10.14 -19.60 3.20
C LEU A 853 -9.10 -19.06 4.18
N PHE A 854 -9.19 -17.78 4.56
CA PHE A 854 -8.33 -17.20 5.59
C PHE A 854 -8.59 -17.81 6.98
N ARG A 855 -9.86 -18.05 7.32
CA ARG A 855 -10.28 -18.77 8.55
C ARG A 855 -9.69 -20.17 8.59
N VAL A 856 -9.80 -20.93 7.50
CA VAL A 856 -9.23 -22.28 7.47
C VAL A 856 -7.71 -22.21 7.60
N ARG A 857 -7.04 -21.31 6.87
CA ARG A 857 -5.59 -21.14 6.95
C ARG A 857 -5.12 -20.87 8.38
N ALA A 858 -5.69 -19.86 9.06
CA ALA A 858 -5.31 -19.55 10.44
C ALA A 858 -5.61 -20.70 11.41
N THR A 859 -6.73 -21.40 11.21
CA THR A 859 -7.13 -22.54 12.04
C THR A 859 -6.14 -23.69 11.88
N LEU A 860 -5.79 -24.04 10.64
CA LEU A 860 -4.80 -25.06 10.34
C LEU A 860 -3.43 -24.70 10.89
N ASP A 861 -2.97 -23.47 10.66
CA ASP A 861 -1.67 -23.00 11.13
C ASP A 861 -1.58 -23.07 12.67
N GLN A 862 -2.61 -22.59 13.39
CA GLN A 862 -2.66 -22.69 14.84
C GLN A 862 -2.68 -24.16 15.31
N GLU A 863 -3.48 -25.02 14.67
CA GLU A 863 -3.60 -26.42 15.08
C GLU A 863 -2.35 -27.23 14.73
N LEU A 864 -1.67 -26.92 13.63
CA LEU A 864 -0.36 -27.47 13.29
C LEU A 864 0.69 -27.10 14.35
N TYR A 865 0.74 -25.84 14.79
CA TYR A 865 1.61 -25.45 15.90
C TYR A 865 1.28 -26.24 17.18
N ARG A 866 0.01 -26.39 17.55
CA ARG A 866 -0.40 -27.27 18.66
C ARG A 866 0.05 -28.72 18.46
N ASN A 867 -0.02 -29.21 17.23
CA ASN A 867 0.43 -30.55 16.87
C ASN A 867 1.93 -30.75 17.15
N THR A 868 2.77 -29.73 16.89
CA THR A 868 4.21 -29.77 17.24
C THR A 868 4.46 -29.90 18.74
N LEU A 869 3.48 -29.50 19.56
CA LEU A 869 3.50 -29.61 21.01
C LEU A 869 2.82 -30.89 21.54
N ASN A 870 2.44 -31.83 20.65
CA ASN A 870 1.63 -33.01 20.95
C ASN A 870 0.24 -32.68 21.54
N GLN A 871 -0.35 -31.55 21.12
CA GLN A 871 -1.65 -31.05 21.59
C GLN A 871 -2.67 -30.91 20.45
N GLY A 872 -2.43 -31.57 19.32
CA GLY A 872 -3.29 -31.49 18.14
C GLY A 872 -4.68 -32.09 18.38
N ARG A 873 -5.70 -31.50 17.77
CA ARG A 873 -7.11 -31.92 17.84
C ARG A 873 -7.58 -32.43 16.50
N GLN A 874 -7.91 -33.72 16.42
CA GLN A 874 -8.34 -34.35 15.16
C GLN A 874 -9.62 -33.73 14.59
N GLU A 875 -10.56 -33.34 15.46
CA GLU A 875 -11.82 -32.71 15.03
C GLU A 875 -11.61 -31.38 14.29
N VAL A 876 -10.54 -30.64 14.60
CA VAL A 876 -10.22 -29.36 13.97
C VAL A 876 -9.65 -29.60 12.58
N PHE A 877 -8.71 -30.54 12.45
CA PHE A 877 -8.19 -30.95 11.14
C PHE A 877 -9.27 -31.51 10.23
N GLN A 878 -10.20 -32.31 10.77
CA GLN A 878 -11.32 -32.86 10.00
C GLN A 878 -12.23 -31.76 9.43
N LYS A 879 -12.65 -30.80 10.27
CA LYS A 879 -13.50 -29.68 9.82
C LYS A 879 -12.80 -28.78 8.80
N ALA A 880 -11.53 -28.49 9.02
CA ALA A 880 -10.74 -27.70 8.07
C ALA A 880 -10.58 -28.41 6.72
N TYR A 881 -10.34 -29.72 6.73
CA TYR A 881 -10.26 -30.54 5.52
C TYR A 881 -11.58 -30.54 4.72
N GLU A 882 -12.71 -30.79 5.40
CA GLU A 882 -14.05 -30.78 4.78
C GLU A 882 -14.39 -29.41 4.17
N GLU A 883 -14.05 -28.34 4.88
CA GLU A 883 -14.27 -26.97 4.43
C GLU A 883 -13.41 -26.62 3.21
N LEU A 884 -12.13 -27.01 3.20
CA LEU A 884 -11.26 -26.80 2.03
C LEU A 884 -11.74 -27.56 0.81
N LEU A 885 -12.14 -28.83 0.97
CA LEU A 885 -12.71 -29.60 -0.13
C LEU A 885 -13.93 -28.89 -0.72
N ALA A 886 -14.84 -28.42 0.14
CA ALA A 886 -16.06 -27.73 -0.29
C ALA A 886 -15.78 -26.42 -1.02
N ILE A 887 -14.85 -25.59 -0.51
CA ILE A 887 -14.49 -24.31 -1.13
C ILE A 887 -13.77 -24.54 -2.46
N THR A 888 -12.79 -25.44 -2.49
CA THR A 888 -11.92 -25.65 -3.66
C THR A 888 -12.50 -26.59 -4.72
N ARG A 889 -13.60 -27.30 -4.41
CA ARG A 889 -14.23 -28.31 -5.28
C ARG A 889 -13.25 -29.42 -5.67
N ALA A 890 -12.37 -29.80 -4.75
CA ALA A 890 -11.22 -30.65 -5.02
C ALA A 890 -11.48 -32.16 -4.80
N GLU A 891 -12.74 -32.60 -4.69
CA GLU A 891 -13.07 -34.01 -4.37
C GLU A 891 -12.47 -35.00 -5.39
N ASN A 892 -12.46 -34.61 -6.66
CA ASN A 892 -11.92 -35.41 -7.77
C ASN A 892 -10.63 -34.83 -8.37
N ALA A 893 -10.07 -33.77 -7.79
CA ALA A 893 -8.85 -33.13 -8.28
C ALA A 893 -7.66 -34.10 -8.30
N TRP A 894 -6.52 -33.76 -8.90
CA TRP A 894 -5.34 -34.62 -8.79
C TRP A 894 -4.74 -34.59 -7.37
N PRO A 895 -3.99 -35.62 -6.92
CA PRO A 895 -3.50 -35.72 -5.55
C PRO A 895 -2.74 -34.48 -5.04
N MET A 896 -1.93 -33.85 -5.89
CA MET A 896 -1.18 -32.62 -5.57
C MET A 896 -2.05 -31.39 -5.29
N LEU A 897 -3.34 -31.43 -5.65
CA LEU A 897 -4.32 -30.36 -5.45
C LEU A 897 -5.26 -30.63 -4.28
N ARG A 898 -5.43 -31.90 -3.91
CA ARG A 898 -6.39 -32.28 -2.88
C ARG A 898 -5.86 -31.87 -1.51
N PRO A 899 -6.71 -31.26 -0.66
CA PRO A 899 -6.43 -31.17 0.76
C PRO A 899 -6.06 -32.56 1.32
N VAL A 900 -5.17 -32.60 2.29
CA VAL A 900 -4.78 -33.83 2.99
C VAL A 900 -5.32 -33.78 4.41
N LEU A 901 -5.96 -34.86 4.85
CA LEU A 901 -6.41 -34.98 6.23
C LEU A 901 -5.20 -35.20 7.15
N ILE A 902 -4.79 -34.12 7.81
CA ILE A 902 -3.70 -34.13 8.78
C ILE A 902 -4.09 -35.01 9.98
N GLN A 903 -3.15 -35.85 10.43
CA GLN A 903 -3.31 -36.65 11.63
C GLN A 903 -2.83 -35.88 12.85
N ALA A 904 -3.69 -35.76 13.85
CA ALA A 904 -3.36 -35.16 15.13
C ALA A 904 -2.43 -36.07 15.93
N VAL A 905 -1.37 -35.49 16.45
CA VAL A 905 -0.52 -36.01 17.50
C VAL A 905 -0.99 -35.32 18.78
N GLY A 906 -1.90 -35.96 19.50
CA GLY A 906 -2.44 -35.51 20.79
C GLY A 906 -2.01 -36.45 21.94
N PRO A 907 -2.26 -36.11 23.21
CA PRO A 907 -2.04 -37.06 24.29
C PRO A 907 -2.95 -38.28 24.05
N ALA A 908 -2.42 -39.48 24.31
CA ALA A 908 -3.17 -40.72 24.18
C ALA A 908 -4.53 -40.60 24.90
N GLN A 909 -5.60 -41.12 24.30
CA GLN A 909 -6.92 -41.20 24.94
C GLN A 909 -6.75 -41.73 26.38
N GLY A 910 -6.96 -40.90 27.39
CA GLY A 910 -6.99 -41.32 28.80
C GLY A 910 -5.93 -40.78 29.75
N GLN A 911 -5.32 -39.61 29.53
CA GLN A 911 -4.68 -38.87 30.64
C GLN A 911 -5.41 -37.54 30.90
N PRO A 912 -5.74 -37.24 32.17
CA PRO A 912 -6.66 -36.17 32.58
C PRO A 912 -6.12 -34.76 32.33
#